data_AF-A0A5B7V5I4-F1
#
_entry.id   AF-A0A5B7V5I4-F1
#
_cell.length_a   1.000
_cell.length_b   1.000
_cell.length_c   1.000
_cell.angle_alpha   90.00
_cell.angle_beta   90.00
_cell.angle_gamma   90.00
#
_symmetry.space_group_name_H-M   'P 1'
#
loop_
_entity.id
_entity.type
_entity.pdbx_description
1 polymer ?
#
loop_
_entity_poly.entity_id
_entity_poly.type
_entity_poly.pdbx_seq_one_letter_code
_entity_poly.pdbx_strand_id
1 'polypeptide(L)'
;MAIPGNLLSATTSEIDPNTSGWTSKLNCTLSKGTGGRVGDGCLIVKSVAAGEMQARTVSSYPVTAGTTYQTFADAAGTLVERIGIRWLNSSGSEISITWSLSTASASAAWHRVGVAGAAPAGATQAQVLLSSTPAAGNVNQFWENIYLGLPIRTTGNLFSFGTESAEIDASGWTAEVNAGVTRQVPAVAWSVDNYLVGGQVIAVTATGAGNAAAVSTDRPVVTPGTDYRAYIYLNPPTLAADTWVELRYYDINGNQISAARSSLVQPSPGQGWYRQRASGIAPTNAATCSIAAGINGAAAGQVLRLEGAVVTVAPELQAGTILPYADGSLEQGIAGWTVASGVATIARSSPWGIAAWDGNYSLAVSSSTATASVIRSGRFAAPADTSYRAQIIASRSAGSWSTVNIKVRWYDAANADLGTSSGTSYSLPASDWWAMATDASVPAAATQGAIELTVTASATSSGMYIDNAALWEALPLTAVEVVEPTASITLTLRELPLDYDISVYRQASDGSRTLVRGPSGLLDHTLITSDLLVIEDYEAPIGVSVSYLVELYPPGSTSPSTRGSDTVTIPAGDRNEAWLKDPGNPQRNLQVMVQRAPDWQRPIEQTAYRVKGRRNAVVLSSTRGGLEGELTVWTRTDDERAALHWILDSGATLLWQAVPGMGVADMYVSVGQAAEARTGGTAMDQWRAWTLPLTETDMPVTTGVGASAGRTWQDILSEFDTWQAVLDTYATWEDVLLDRRTG
;
A
#
# COMPACT_ATOMS: atom_id res chain seq x y z
N MET A 1 21.00 8.68 1.72
CA MET A 1 19.64 8.50 1.17
C MET A 1 18.89 9.75 1.52
N ALA A 2 18.31 10.44 0.53
CA ALA A 2 17.63 11.70 0.78
C ALA A 2 16.44 11.52 1.74
N ILE A 3 16.34 12.38 2.75
CA ILE A 3 15.20 12.43 3.66
C ILE A 3 13.99 13.00 2.88
N PRO A 4 12.84 12.30 2.80
CA PRO A 4 11.66 12.80 2.11
C PRO A 4 11.21 14.16 2.64
N GLY A 5 10.86 15.09 1.74
CA GLY A 5 10.36 16.43 2.11
C GLY A 5 11.40 17.39 2.69
N ASN A 6 12.68 17.03 2.68
CA ASN A 6 13.74 17.86 3.25
C ASN A 6 14.04 19.08 2.36
N LEU A 7 13.98 20.28 2.94
CA LEU A 7 14.34 21.52 2.27
C LEU A 7 15.86 21.69 2.13
N LEU A 8 16.65 20.94 2.90
CA LEU A 8 18.11 20.97 2.84
C LEU A 8 18.61 20.17 1.63
N SER A 9 19.68 20.66 0.98
CA SER A 9 20.38 19.86 -0.02
C SER A 9 21.04 18.64 0.62
N ALA A 10 21.29 17.59 -0.17
CA ALA A 10 22.02 16.40 0.30
C ALA A 10 23.35 16.76 0.98
N THR A 11 24.15 17.66 0.39
CA THR A 11 25.40 18.13 1.02
C THR A 11 25.21 18.83 2.36
N THR A 12 24.08 19.52 2.57
CA THR A 12 23.80 20.17 3.86
C THR A 12 23.26 19.20 4.90
N SER A 13 22.46 18.22 4.47
CA SER A 13 21.80 17.22 5.32
C SER A 13 22.72 16.08 5.74
N GLU A 14 23.50 15.55 4.79
CA GLU A 14 24.39 14.39 4.94
C GLU A 14 25.86 14.79 5.19
N ILE A 15 26.22 16.07 4.99
CA ILE A 15 27.59 16.60 5.19
C ILE A 15 28.60 15.90 4.25
N ASP A 16 28.12 15.54 3.07
CA ASP A 16 28.91 14.91 2.01
C ASP A 16 28.77 15.68 0.68
N PRO A 17 29.87 16.08 0.00
CA PRO A 17 31.27 15.76 0.31
C PRO A 17 31.97 16.70 1.27
N ASN A 18 31.33 17.77 1.73
CA ASN A 18 31.97 18.83 2.53
C ASN A 18 30.98 19.60 3.42
N THR A 19 31.45 20.63 4.13
CA THR A 19 30.65 21.46 5.04
C THR A 19 30.12 22.76 4.42
N SER A 20 30.05 22.89 3.09
CA SER A 20 29.68 24.15 2.42
C SER A 20 28.26 24.63 2.73
N GLY A 21 27.39 23.73 3.20
CA GLY A 21 26.05 24.07 3.68
C GLY A 21 26.00 24.76 5.05
N TRP A 22 27.13 24.86 5.76
CA TRP A 22 27.20 25.28 7.16
C TRP A 22 28.17 26.44 7.41
N THR A 23 27.83 27.30 8.36
CA THR A 23 28.68 28.41 8.81
C THR A 23 28.60 28.61 10.32
N SER A 24 29.68 29.11 10.91
CA SER A 24 29.74 29.46 12.34
C SER A 24 28.81 30.64 12.62
N LYS A 25 27.97 30.51 13.65
CA LYS A 25 27.16 31.63 14.18
C LYS A 25 27.81 32.21 15.44
N LEU A 26 28.31 31.36 16.33
CA LEU A 26 28.86 31.77 17.62
C LEU A 26 29.89 30.76 18.15
N ASN A 27 31.04 31.27 18.62
CA ASN A 27 32.03 30.51 19.42
C ASN A 27 32.46 29.14 18.86
N CYS A 28 32.43 28.93 17.55
CA CYS A 28 32.86 27.67 16.94
C CYS A 28 33.65 27.84 15.65
N THR A 29 34.42 26.80 15.34
CA THR A 29 34.96 26.49 14.02
C THR A 29 34.28 25.22 13.49
N LEU A 30 34.15 25.12 12.17
CA LEU A 30 33.47 24.00 11.51
C LEU A 30 34.46 23.20 10.66
N SER A 31 34.33 21.88 10.65
CA SER A 31 35.10 20.98 9.78
C SER A 31 34.31 19.71 9.46
N LYS A 32 34.66 19.02 8.38
CA LYS A 32 34.10 17.69 8.07
C LYS A 32 34.80 16.64 8.94
N GLY A 33 34.04 15.80 9.61
CA GLY A 33 34.48 14.57 10.27
C GLY A 33 34.14 13.32 9.46
N THR A 34 34.50 12.17 10.00
CA THR A 34 34.20 10.83 9.45
C THR A 34 33.26 10.06 10.38
N GLY A 35 32.71 8.93 9.92
CA GLY A 35 31.87 8.06 10.76
C GLY A 35 30.41 8.52 10.89
N GLY A 36 29.89 9.16 9.85
CA GLY A 36 28.46 9.41 9.71
C GLY A 36 27.61 8.12 9.63
N ARG A 37 26.29 8.29 9.68
CA ARG A 37 25.24 7.29 9.66
C ARG A 37 24.66 7.10 8.26
N VAL A 38 24.58 8.15 7.44
CA VAL A 38 24.04 8.10 6.09
C VAL A 38 25.17 8.02 5.06
N GLY A 39 26.27 8.74 5.34
CA GLY A 39 27.52 8.68 4.58
C GLY A 39 28.73 8.62 5.51
N ASP A 40 29.93 8.77 4.95
CA ASP A 40 31.14 8.87 5.80
C ASP A 40 31.22 10.23 6.50
N GLY A 41 30.68 11.30 5.91
CA GLY A 41 30.76 12.65 6.45
C GLY A 41 29.91 12.91 7.69
N CYS A 42 30.44 13.73 8.61
CA CYS A 42 29.63 14.42 9.63
C CYS A 42 30.15 15.85 9.85
N LEU A 43 29.31 16.73 10.41
CA LEU A 43 29.72 18.09 10.75
C LEU A 43 30.35 18.10 12.14
N ILE A 44 31.61 18.49 12.23
CA ILE A 44 32.27 18.80 13.50
C ILE A 44 32.05 20.28 13.81
N VAL A 45 31.35 20.55 14.90
CA VAL A 45 31.25 21.86 15.53
C VAL A 45 32.24 21.90 16.70
N LYS A 46 33.35 22.62 16.55
CA LYS A 46 34.42 22.70 17.56
C LYS A 46 34.42 24.05 18.26
N SER A 47 34.36 24.05 19.59
CA SER A 47 34.35 25.27 20.39
C SER A 47 35.66 26.06 20.30
N VAL A 48 35.59 27.40 20.35
CA VAL A 48 36.78 28.27 20.39
C VAL A 48 37.14 28.65 21.83
N ALA A 49 36.14 28.86 22.67
CA ALA A 49 36.28 29.13 24.10
C ALA A 49 35.15 28.46 24.91
N ALA A 50 35.19 28.61 26.24
CA ALA A 50 34.07 28.23 27.09
C ALA A 50 32.81 29.06 26.77
N GLY A 51 31.63 28.46 26.88
CA GLY A 51 30.34 29.09 26.57
C GLY A 51 29.66 28.51 25.34
N GLU A 52 28.40 28.91 25.10
CA GLU A 52 27.56 28.36 24.02
C GLU A 52 28.23 28.48 22.65
N MET A 53 28.23 27.39 21.90
CA MET A 53 28.73 27.33 20.52
C MET A 53 27.57 27.01 19.56
N GLN A 54 27.49 27.73 18.43
CA GLN A 54 26.39 27.61 17.49
C GLN A 54 26.85 27.54 16.04
N ALA A 55 26.33 26.56 15.30
CA ALA A 55 26.47 26.44 13.85
C ALA A 55 25.11 26.61 13.18
N ARG A 56 25.07 27.23 12.00
CA ARG A 56 23.83 27.38 11.24
C ARG A 56 24.02 27.02 9.77
N THR A 57 22.92 26.73 9.10
CA THR A 57 22.90 26.63 7.64
C THR A 57 23.30 27.97 6.99
N VAL A 58 24.01 27.90 5.85
CA VAL A 58 24.41 29.10 5.07
C VAL A 58 23.19 29.69 4.38
N SER A 59 22.43 28.84 3.69
CA SER A 59 21.19 29.23 3.02
C SER A 59 20.06 29.46 4.02
N SER A 60 19.06 30.23 3.59
CA SER A 60 17.78 30.35 4.27
C SER A 60 16.71 29.72 3.39
N TYR A 61 15.77 29.01 3.99
CA TYR A 61 14.78 28.20 3.29
C TYR A 61 13.40 28.85 3.40
N PRO A 62 12.60 28.92 2.33
CA PRO A 62 11.30 29.59 2.37
C PRO A 62 10.35 28.89 3.35
N VAL A 63 9.63 29.70 4.13
CA VAL A 63 8.59 29.22 5.06
C VAL A 63 7.36 30.13 5.01
N THR A 64 6.22 29.57 5.39
CA THR A 64 4.95 30.29 5.50
C THR A 64 4.61 30.55 6.96
N ALA A 65 4.36 31.81 7.33
CA ALA A 65 3.93 32.16 8.68
C ALA A 65 2.65 31.39 9.09
N GLY A 66 2.63 30.89 10.32
CA GLY A 66 1.55 30.05 10.85
C GLY A 66 1.69 28.56 10.55
N THR A 67 2.50 28.16 9.57
CA THR A 67 2.76 26.75 9.26
C THR A 67 3.80 26.17 10.23
N THR A 68 3.52 24.98 10.75
CA THR A 68 4.48 24.22 11.57
C THR A 68 5.58 23.65 10.69
N TYR A 69 6.84 23.85 11.10
CA TYR A 69 8.00 23.18 10.54
C TYR A 69 8.71 22.38 11.64
N GLN A 70 9.41 21.33 11.22
CA GLN A 70 10.22 20.47 12.06
C GLN A 70 11.68 20.53 11.60
N THR A 71 12.59 20.47 12.56
CA THR A 71 13.99 20.15 12.31
C THR A 71 14.43 19.06 13.27
N PHE A 72 15.23 18.12 12.77
CA PHE A 72 15.92 17.13 13.58
C PHE A 72 17.31 16.87 13.02
N ALA A 73 18.16 16.27 13.84
CA ALA A 73 19.48 15.80 13.46
C ALA A 73 19.85 14.59 14.33
N ASP A 74 20.78 13.79 13.83
CA ASP A 74 21.50 12.84 14.66
C ASP A 74 22.78 13.52 15.18
N ALA A 75 23.00 13.45 16.49
CA ALA A 75 24.10 14.11 17.20
C ALA A 75 24.92 13.11 18.01
N ALA A 76 26.19 13.42 18.23
CA ALA A 76 27.08 12.67 19.11
C ALA A 76 28.15 13.61 19.70
N GLY A 77 28.64 13.30 20.90
CA GLY A 77 29.73 14.03 21.52
C GLY A 77 29.78 13.88 23.04
N THR A 78 30.52 14.78 23.68
CA THR A 78 30.70 14.81 25.15
C THR A 78 29.92 15.94 25.81
N LEU A 79 29.07 16.63 25.06
CA LEU A 79 28.26 17.75 25.52
C LEU A 79 26.79 17.42 25.39
N VAL A 80 26.01 18.06 26.26
CA VAL A 80 24.57 18.20 26.05
C VAL A 80 24.33 19.24 24.96
N GLU A 81 23.47 18.90 24.03
CA GLU A 81 23.16 19.67 22.84
C GLU A 81 21.66 20.02 22.74
N ARG A 82 21.37 20.95 21.82
CA ARG A 82 20.01 21.29 21.38
C ARG A 82 20.02 21.76 19.92
N ILE A 83 18.88 21.64 19.27
CA ILE A 83 18.66 22.08 17.89
C ILE A 83 17.56 23.15 17.84
N GLY A 84 17.59 24.05 16.87
CA GLY A 84 16.60 25.10 16.74
C GLY A 84 16.26 25.46 15.30
N ILE A 85 15.06 26.02 15.13
CA ILE A 85 14.60 26.66 13.90
C ILE A 85 14.71 28.16 14.10
N ARG A 86 15.65 28.78 13.39
CA ARG A 86 15.85 30.23 13.39
C ARG A 86 14.93 30.86 12.35
N TRP A 87 13.97 31.65 12.79
CA TRP A 87 12.99 32.31 11.92
C TRP A 87 13.48 33.68 11.46
N LEU A 88 13.37 33.94 10.17
CA LEU A 88 13.84 35.17 9.55
C LEU A 88 12.72 35.86 8.77
N ASN A 89 12.76 37.19 8.77
CA ASN A 89 11.91 37.99 7.88
C ASN A 89 12.48 38.01 6.45
N SER A 90 11.81 38.71 5.53
CA SER A 90 12.22 38.80 4.12
C SER A 90 13.55 39.54 3.89
N SER A 91 14.02 40.31 4.88
CA SER A 91 15.35 40.94 4.85
C SER A 91 16.45 40.07 5.46
N GLY A 92 16.14 38.83 5.88
CA GLY A 92 17.10 37.91 6.52
C GLY A 92 17.39 38.22 8.00
N SER A 93 16.64 39.13 8.63
CA SER A 93 16.77 39.48 10.05
C SER A 93 16.09 38.43 10.93
N GLU A 94 16.73 38.06 12.04
CA GLU A 94 16.18 37.11 13.01
C GLU A 94 14.96 37.71 13.71
N ILE A 95 13.85 36.98 13.67
CA ILE A 95 12.62 37.28 14.41
C ILE A 95 12.67 36.58 15.77
N SER A 96 12.91 35.28 15.75
CA SER A 96 13.00 34.43 16.94
C SER A 96 13.67 33.09 16.59
N ILE A 97 13.88 32.25 17.61
CA ILE A 97 14.34 30.88 17.45
C ILE A 97 13.39 29.97 18.23
N THR A 98 12.86 28.93 17.57
CA THR A 98 12.21 27.81 18.25
C THR A 98 13.29 26.82 18.64
N TRP A 99 13.55 26.65 19.93
CA TRP A 99 14.57 25.74 20.46
C TRP A 99 13.98 24.42 20.94
N SER A 100 14.68 23.31 20.69
CA SER A 100 14.49 22.08 21.43
C SER A 100 14.82 22.27 22.90
N LEU A 101 14.31 21.37 23.74
CA LEU A 101 14.92 21.14 25.04
C LEU A 101 16.35 20.60 24.85
N SER A 102 17.21 20.83 25.84
CA SER A 102 18.54 20.24 25.86
C SER A 102 18.46 18.73 26.13
N THR A 103 19.36 17.95 25.53
CA THR A 103 19.48 16.51 25.83
C THR A 103 19.66 16.27 27.33
N ALA A 104 19.07 15.20 27.86
CA ALA A 104 19.12 14.90 29.28
C ALA A 104 20.53 14.51 29.75
N SER A 105 21.36 14.01 28.83
CA SER A 105 22.74 13.62 29.06
C SER A 105 23.51 13.64 27.74
N ALA A 106 24.79 13.99 27.80
CA ALA A 106 25.69 13.83 26.66
C ALA A 106 25.82 12.34 26.27
N SER A 107 26.00 12.06 24.97
CA SER A 107 26.23 10.72 24.46
C SER A 107 27.26 10.73 23.34
N ALA A 108 28.30 9.89 23.50
CA ALA A 108 29.28 9.64 22.44
C ALA A 108 28.71 8.76 21.31
N ALA A 109 27.59 8.09 21.54
CA ALA A 109 26.84 7.37 20.52
C ALA A 109 25.84 8.30 19.82
N TRP A 110 25.64 8.07 18.52
CA TRP A 110 24.64 8.76 17.72
C TRP A 110 23.24 8.64 18.33
N HIS A 111 22.58 9.78 18.50
CA HIS A 111 21.22 9.86 19.00
C HIS A 111 20.47 11.02 18.36
N ARG A 112 19.14 10.97 18.38
CA ARG A 112 18.32 12.00 17.73
C ARG A 112 18.03 13.19 18.64
N VAL A 113 18.08 14.38 18.07
CA VAL A 113 17.57 15.62 18.66
C VAL A 113 16.67 16.34 17.66
N GLY A 114 15.58 16.93 18.14
CA GLY A 114 14.59 17.55 17.28
C GLY A 114 13.86 18.71 17.94
N VAL A 115 13.19 19.51 17.13
CA VAL A 115 12.14 20.45 17.55
C VAL A 115 11.20 20.75 16.39
N ALA A 116 9.96 21.07 16.72
CA ALA A 116 9.02 21.66 15.77
C ALA A 116 8.34 22.91 16.34
N GLY A 117 7.88 23.78 15.45
CA GLY A 117 7.10 24.95 15.82
C GLY A 117 6.50 25.67 14.63
N ALA A 118 5.42 26.40 14.89
CA ALA A 118 4.81 27.29 13.90
C ALA A 118 5.73 28.47 13.59
N ALA A 119 5.91 28.77 12.30
CA ALA A 119 6.63 29.94 11.86
C ALA A 119 5.92 31.20 12.39
N PRO A 120 6.60 32.11 13.12
CA PRO A 120 5.97 33.28 13.70
C PRO A 120 5.50 34.27 12.63
N ALA A 121 4.62 35.20 13.02
CA ALA A 121 4.17 36.26 12.11
C ALA A 121 5.35 37.03 11.52
N GLY A 122 5.33 37.23 10.19
CA GLY A 122 6.41 37.90 9.45
C GLY A 122 7.60 37.00 9.09
N ALA A 123 7.64 35.74 9.53
CA ALA A 123 8.63 34.78 9.06
C ALA A 123 8.35 34.42 7.60
N THR A 124 9.38 34.55 6.77
CA THR A 124 9.37 34.14 5.35
C THR A 124 10.49 33.17 5.03
N GLN A 125 11.48 33.06 5.92
CA GLN A 125 12.58 32.13 5.79
C GLN A 125 12.94 31.47 7.14
N ALA A 126 13.58 30.32 7.08
CA ALA A 126 14.09 29.59 8.24
C ALA A 126 15.53 29.09 8.01
N GLN A 127 16.26 28.89 9.09
CA GLN A 127 17.57 28.21 9.10
C GLN A 127 17.61 27.19 10.24
N VAL A 128 18.30 26.07 10.01
CA VAL A 128 18.66 25.15 11.09
C VAL A 128 19.79 25.74 11.92
N LEU A 129 19.68 25.61 13.25
CA LEU A 129 20.65 26.06 14.23
C LEU A 129 21.03 24.89 15.16
N LEU A 130 22.32 24.57 15.23
CA LEU A 130 22.89 23.52 16.08
C LEU A 130 23.59 24.18 17.26
N SER A 131 23.42 23.67 18.48
CA SER A 131 24.01 24.29 19.68
C SER A 131 24.45 23.28 20.74
N SER A 132 25.50 23.63 21.47
CA SER A 132 25.94 22.98 22.71
C SER A 132 26.78 23.94 23.56
N THR A 133 26.95 23.64 24.86
CA THR A 133 27.62 24.54 25.82
C THR A 133 28.87 23.88 26.44
N PRO A 134 30.04 24.01 25.80
CA PRO A 134 31.32 23.52 26.32
C PRO A 134 31.87 24.35 27.49
N ALA A 135 32.59 23.68 28.40
CA ALA A 135 33.29 24.32 29.51
C ALA A 135 34.66 24.93 29.13
N ALA A 136 35.16 24.69 27.91
CA ALA A 136 36.43 25.18 27.40
C ALA A 136 36.44 25.25 25.86
N GLY A 137 37.52 25.79 25.28
CA GLY A 137 37.78 25.69 23.84
C GLY A 137 38.20 24.28 23.42
N ASN A 138 38.19 24.02 22.11
CA ASN A 138 38.57 22.75 21.46
C ASN A 138 37.71 21.53 21.82
N VAL A 139 36.46 21.72 22.23
CA VAL A 139 35.51 20.63 22.46
C VAL A 139 34.69 20.40 21.20
N ASN A 140 34.61 19.14 20.74
CA ASN A 140 33.88 18.76 19.53
C ASN A 140 32.47 18.29 19.86
N GLN A 141 31.51 18.68 19.01
CA GLN A 141 30.20 18.04 18.86
C GLN A 141 30.02 17.64 17.39
N PHE A 142 29.39 16.49 17.16
CA PHE A 142 29.20 15.90 15.84
C PHE A 142 27.71 15.91 15.47
N TRP A 143 27.40 16.21 14.20
CA TRP A 143 26.04 16.33 13.69
C TRP A 143 25.92 15.79 12.27
N GLU A 144 24.81 15.15 11.95
CA GLU A 144 24.50 14.63 10.62
C GLU A 144 22.99 14.31 10.49
N ASN A 145 22.56 13.78 9.35
CA ASN A 145 21.20 13.34 9.06
C ASN A 145 20.17 14.44 9.38
N ILE A 146 20.46 15.64 8.87
CA ILE A 146 19.80 16.87 9.30
C ILE A 146 18.58 17.13 8.41
N TYR A 147 17.46 17.43 9.04
CA TYR A 147 16.19 17.71 8.40
C TYR A 147 15.73 19.14 8.69
N LEU A 148 15.14 19.80 7.68
CA LEU A 148 14.27 20.95 7.84
C LEU A 148 13.13 20.83 6.84
N GLY A 149 11.89 20.85 7.32
CA GLY A 149 10.73 20.78 6.44
C GLY A 149 9.43 20.76 7.22
N LEU A 150 8.35 20.36 6.56
CA LEU A 150 7.06 20.11 7.24
C LEU A 150 7.20 18.90 8.18
N PRO A 151 6.41 18.80 9.25
CA PRO A 151 6.44 17.63 10.12
C PRO A 151 6.24 16.33 9.32
N ILE A 152 7.15 15.37 9.51
CA ILE A 152 6.98 14.02 8.95
C ILE A 152 6.05 13.26 9.89
N ARG A 153 4.99 12.67 9.35
CA ARG A 153 3.91 12.04 10.12
C ARG A 153 3.58 10.67 9.58
N THR A 154 3.00 9.84 10.44
CA THR A 154 2.44 8.56 10.03
C THR A 154 1.24 8.80 9.11
N THR A 155 1.29 8.26 7.89
CA THR A 155 0.18 8.30 6.95
C THR A 155 -1.08 7.66 7.57
N GLY A 156 -2.22 8.33 7.42
CA GLY A 156 -3.50 7.86 7.96
C GLY A 156 -3.66 8.03 9.49
N ASN A 157 -2.69 8.66 10.18
CA ASN A 157 -2.85 9.01 11.59
C ASN A 157 -3.93 10.09 11.75
N LEU A 158 -4.89 9.82 12.63
CA LEU A 158 -5.98 10.73 12.93
C LEU A 158 -5.55 11.85 13.89
N PHE A 159 -4.45 11.68 14.62
CA PHE A 159 -3.94 12.70 15.53
C PHE A 159 -3.21 13.83 14.80
N SER A 160 -3.27 15.01 15.41
CA SER A 160 -2.36 16.10 15.06
C SER A 160 -0.91 15.78 15.41
N PHE A 161 0.04 16.44 14.74
CA PHE A 161 1.47 16.22 14.97
C PHE A 161 1.90 16.42 16.43
N GLY A 162 1.29 17.38 17.14
CA GLY A 162 1.62 17.67 18.54
C GLY A 162 1.17 16.58 19.53
N THR A 163 0.26 15.70 19.12
CA THR A 163 -0.12 14.51 19.90
C THR A 163 0.73 13.31 19.49
N GLU A 164 1.00 13.14 18.19
CA GLU A 164 1.85 12.08 17.65
C GLU A 164 3.29 12.17 18.16
N SER A 165 3.85 13.37 18.20
CA SER A 165 5.24 13.61 18.58
C SER A 165 5.36 14.74 19.59
N ALA A 166 6.29 14.58 20.53
CA ALA A 166 6.56 15.56 21.59
C ALA A 166 7.44 16.74 21.12
N GLU A 167 7.58 16.96 19.80
CA GLU A 167 8.52 17.94 19.24
C GLU A 167 8.04 19.39 19.33
N ILE A 168 6.73 19.62 19.47
CA ILE A 168 6.17 20.95 19.72
C ILE A 168 6.16 21.24 21.22
N ASP A 169 5.35 20.49 21.96
CA ASP A 169 5.15 20.61 23.41
C ASP A 169 4.54 19.32 24.01
N ALA A 170 4.00 19.39 25.24
CA ALA A 170 3.30 18.27 25.89
C ALA A 170 1.77 18.40 25.89
N SER A 171 1.21 19.42 25.22
CA SER A 171 -0.21 19.78 25.33
C SER A 171 -1.16 18.75 24.74
N GLY A 172 -0.66 17.88 23.85
CA GLY A 172 -1.36 16.71 23.33
C GLY A 172 -1.65 15.63 24.38
N TRP A 173 -1.13 15.77 25.61
CA TRP A 173 -1.24 14.79 26.68
C TRP A 173 -1.61 15.43 28.02
N THR A 174 -2.43 14.73 28.81
CA THR A 174 -2.76 15.13 30.17
C THR A 174 -2.60 13.96 31.14
N ALA A 175 -2.24 14.28 32.39
CA ALA A 175 -2.23 13.30 33.46
C ALA A 175 -3.65 12.80 33.73
N GLU A 176 -3.80 11.50 33.94
CA GLU A 176 -5.08 10.88 34.26
C GLU A 176 -5.10 10.38 35.71
N VAL A 177 -4.18 9.50 36.06
CA VAL A 177 -4.09 8.89 37.40
C VAL A 177 -2.66 9.00 37.89
N ASN A 178 -2.45 9.58 39.08
CA ASN A 178 -1.18 9.56 39.83
C ASN A 178 0.08 9.80 38.95
N ALA A 179 -0.01 10.74 38.02
CA ALA A 179 1.04 11.02 37.06
C ALA A 179 1.29 12.52 36.90
N GLY A 180 2.52 12.89 36.58
CA GLY A 180 2.88 14.15 35.93
C GLY A 180 3.26 13.89 34.48
N VAL A 181 2.88 14.80 33.58
CA VAL A 181 3.21 14.74 32.15
C VAL A 181 4.17 15.88 31.82
N THR A 182 5.34 15.56 31.31
CA THR A 182 6.36 16.52 30.88
C THR A 182 7.05 16.07 29.60
N ARG A 183 7.93 16.89 29.02
CA ARG A 183 8.81 16.49 27.91
C ARG A 183 10.19 16.13 28.44
N GLN A 184 10.83 15.18 27.78
CA GLN A 184 12.24 14.84 27.97
C GLN A 184 12.94 14.66 26.63
N VAL A 185 14.27 14.78 26.62
CA VAL A 185 15.12 14.54 25.43
C VAL A 185 16.18 13.51 25.78
N PRO A 186 15.80 12.23 25.90
CA PRO A 186 16.77 11.17 26.14
C PRO A 186 17.70 10.99 24.93
N ALA A 187 18.94 10.54 25.17
CA ALA A 187 19.85 10.17 24.08
C ALA A 187 19.42 8.83 23.47
N VAL A 188 18.47 8.86 22.53
CA VAL A 188 17.91 7.68 21.87
C VAL A 188 18.49 7.51 20.47
N ALA A 189 19.03 6.32 20.22
CA ALA A 189 19.49 5.90 18.90
C ALA A 189 18.36 5.23 18.12
N TRP A 190 17.70 5.99 17.25
CA TRP A 190 16.78 5.44 16.25
C TRP A 190 17.53 4.89 15.04
N SER A 191 16.89 4.03 14.24
CA SER A 191 17.41 3.72 12.90
C SER A 191 17.59 5.02 12.10
N VAL A 192 18.61 5.07 11.25
CA VAL A 192 18.99 6.27 10.51
C VAL A 192 17.84 6.77 9.61
N ASP A 193 17.05 5.84 9.09
CA ASP A 193 15.92 6.02 8.17
C ASP A 193 14.55 6.10 8.86
N ASN A 194 14.47 5.95 10.18
CA ASN A 194 13.20 6.05 10.90
C ASN A 194 12.87 7.51 11.21
N TYR A 195 12.25 8.23 10.27
CA TYR A 195 11.94 9.67 10.41
C TYR A 195 10.60 9.97 11.12
N LEU A 196 9.84 8.93 11.49
CA LEU A 196 8.52 9.06 12.14
C LEU A 196 8.60 9.26 13.66
N VAL A 197 9.81 9.34 14.21
CA VAL A 197 10.08 9.44 15.64
C VAL A 197 10.97 10.65 15.93
N GLY A 198 10.64 11.37 17.00
CA GLY A 198 11.37 12.55 17.46
C GLY A 198 12.64 12.24 18.28
N GLY A 199 13.37 13.30 18.60
CA GLY A 199 14.36 13.32 19.69
C GLY A 199 13.75 13.70 21.04
N GLN A 200 12.60 14.38 21.04
CA GLN A 200 11.84 14.67 22.27
C GLN A 200 10.76 13.62 22.48
N VAL A 201 10.44 13.32 23.74
CA VAL A 201 9.47 12.30 24.13
C VAL A 201 8.57 12.79 25.26
N ILE A 202 7.38 12.21 25.39
CA ILE A 202 6.50 12.46 26.54
C ILE A 202 6.95 11.59 27.71
N ALA A 203 7.09 12.19 28.89
CA ALA A 203 7.45 11.51 30.13
C ALA A 203 6.26 11.49 31.10
N VAL A 204 5.72 10.29 31.34
CA VAL A 204 4.69 10.00 32.34
C VAL A 204 5.37 9.58 33.63
N THR A 205 5.44 10.50 34.60
CA THR A 205 6.14 10.30 35.88
C THR A 205 5.15 9.97 36.98
N ALA A 206 5.27 8.81 37.61
CA ALA A 206 4.41 8.43 38.74
C ALA A 206 4.63 9.38 39.94
N THR A 207 3.57 10.04 40.41
CA THR A 207 3.65 10.99 41.54
C THR A 207 3.65 10.33 42.91
N GLY A 208 3.29 9.04 42.97
CA GLY A 208 3.14 8.23 44.16
C GLY A 208 3.15 6.75 43.79
N ALA A 209 3.11 5.86 44.80
CA ALA A 209 3.02 4.42 44.55
C ALA A 209 1.60 4.04 44.06
N GLY A 210 1.51 3.19 43.03
CA GLY A 210 0.24 2.73 42.45
C GLY A 210 0.19 2.86 40.94
N ASN A 211 -1.00 2.76 40.35
CA ASN A 211 -1.16 2.93 38.90
C ASN A 211 -0.88 4.38 38.49
N ALA A 212 -0.15 4.59 37.41
CA ALA A 212 0.13 5.90 36.85
C ALA A 212 -0.19 5.93 35.35
N ALA A 213 -0.93 6.93 34.86
CA ALA A 213 -1.35 6.99 33.47
C ALA A 213 -1.52 8.42 32.93
N ALA A 214 -1.36 8.56 31.62
CA ALA A 214 -1.69 9.75 30.85
C ALA A 214 -2.57 9.38 29.65
N VAL A 215 -3.34 10.35 29.17
CA VAL A 215 -4.25 10.21 28.03
C VAL A 215 -4.06 11.37 27.06
N SER A 216 -4.24 11.11 25.77
CA SER A 216 -4.24 12.17 24.77
C SER A 216 -5.40 13.14 25.00
N THR A 217 -5.13 14.43 24.82
CA THR A 217 -6.15 15.49 24.86
C THR A 217 -6.86 15.64 23.51
N ASP A 218 -6.16 15.34 22.42
CA ASP A 218 -6.72 15.23 21.08
C ASP A 218 -7.67 14.03 20.99
N ARG A 219 -8.83 14.26 20.36
CA ARG A 219 -9.94 13.30 20.24
C ARG A 219 -10.51 13.30 18.83
N PRO A 220 -9.83 12.66 17.87
CA PRO A 220 -10.31 12.62 16.50
C PRO A 220 -11.63 11.87 16.38
N VAL A 221 -12.40 12.25 15.37
CA VAL A 221 -13.70 11.64 15.04
C VAL A 221 -13.49 10.20 14.56
N VAL A 222 -14.41 9.31 14.94
CA VAL A 222 -14.45 7.92 14.48
C VAL A 222 -15.83 7.57 13.92
N THR A 223 -15.85 6.56 13.06
CA THR A 223 -17.07 6.01 12.48
C THR A 223 -17.47 4.73 13.23
N PRO A 224 -18.69 4.66 13.80
CA PRO A 224 -19.21 3.43 14.40
C PRO A 224 -19.10 2.22 13.46
N GLY A 225 -18.73 1.06 13.99
CA GLY A 225 -18.55 -0.18 13.24
C GLY A 225 -17.21 -0.31 12.51
N THR A 226 -16.40 0.75 12.44
CA THR A 226 -15.04 0.69 11.88
C THR A 226 -14.04 0.19 12.92
N ASP A 227 -13.13 -0.70 12.53
CA ASP A 227 -12.03 -1.15 13.38
C ASP A 227 -10.88 -0.14 13.34
N TYR A 228 -10.40 0.28 14.51
CA TYR A 228 -9.27 1.20 14.63
C TYR A 228 -8.13 0.56 15.39
N ARG A 229 -6.92 0.95 15.02
CA ARG A 229 -5.67 0.53 15.66
C ARG A 229 -4.97 1.74 16.26
N ALA A 230 -4.65 1.64 17.54
CA ALA A 230 -3.79 2.56 18.25
C ALA A 230 -2.40 1.93 18.46
N TYR A 231 -1.33 2.72 18.34
CA TYR A 231 -0.02 2.30 18.79
C TYR A 231 0.84 3.47 19.28
N ILE A 232 1.82 3.14 20.12
CA ILE A 232 2.81 4.09 20.61
C ILE A 232 4.08 3.34 21.02
N TYR A 233 5.25 3.97 20.91
CA TYR A 233 6.49 3.43 21.47
C TYR A 233 6.53 3.69 22.96
N LEU A 234 6.78 2.63 23.73
CA LEU A 234 6.96 2.68 25.18
C LEU A 234 8.43 2.44 25.53
N ASN A 235 8.97 3.26 26.43
CA ASN A 235 10.22 3.00 27.14
C ASN A 235 9.92 2.81 28.64
N PRO A 236 9.79 1.55 29.10
CA PRO A 236 9.49 1.25 30.50
C PRO A 236 10.61 1.68 31.45
N PRO A 237 10.29 2.06 32.70
CA PRO A 237 11.30 2.49 33.68
C PRO A 237 12.18 1.33 34.18
N THR A 238 11.66 0.11 34.20
CA THR A 238 12.37 -1.10 34.64
C THR A 238 11.87 -2.31 33.89
N LEU A 239 12.66 -3.39 33.88
CA LEU A 239 12.32 -4.70 33.30
C LEU A 239 11.03 -5.34 33.84
N ALA A 240 10.65 -5.02 35.07
CA ALA A 240 9.48 -5.62 35.73
C ALA A 240 8.24 -4.71 35.66
N ALA A 241 8.33 -3.54 35.03
CA ALA A 241 7.22 -2.61 34.92
C ALA A 241 6.13 -3.19 34.01
N ASP A 242 4.89 -3.24 34.51
CA ASP A 242 3.70 -3.58 33.72
C ASP A 242 3.17 -2.32 33.05
N THR A 243 3.71 -2.03 31.86
CA THR A 243 3.32 -0.86 31.07
C THR A 243 2.32 -1.23 29.99
N TRP A 244 1.43 -0.32 29.60
CA TRP A 244 0.34 -0.63 28.67
C TRP A 244 -0.04 0.56 27.78
N VAL A 245 -0.75 0.24 26.70
CA VAL A 245 -1.43 1.16 25.78
C VAL A 245 -2.91 0.81 25.73
N GLU A 246 -3.76 1.82 25.62
CA GLU A 246 -5.22 1.64 25.57
C GLU A 246 -5.84 2.56 24.52
N LEU A 247 -6.63 1.99 23.60
CA LEU A 247 -7.52 2.72 22.71
C LEU A 247 -8.86 2.91 23.40
N ARG A 248 -9.38 4.13 23.41
CA ARG A 248 -10.65 4.47 24.08
C ARG A 248 -11.63 5.11 23.10
N TYR A 249 -12.90 4.78 23.26
CA TYR A 249 -14.00 5.38 22.51
C TYR A 249 -14.88 6.23 23.40
N TYR A 250 -15.33 7.36 22.87
CA TYR A 250 -16.16 8.33 23.56
C TYR A 250 -17.44 8.60 22.78
N ASP A 251 -18.55 8.81 23.50
CA ASP A 251 -19.79 9.31 22.90
C ASP A 251 -19.71 10.80 22.56
N ILE A 252 -20.77 11.35 21.97
CA ILE A 252 -20.86 12.77 21.60
C ILE A 252 -20.79 13.73 22.80
N ASN A 253 -21.08 13.24 24.01
CA ASN A 253 -21.00 14.01 25.25
C ASN A 253 -19.61 13.92 25.90
N GLY A 254 -18.69 13.16 25.31
CA GLY A 254 -17.34 12.94 25.84
C GLY A 254 -17.26 11.91 26.96
N ASN A 255 -18.27 11.06 27.15
CA ASN A 255 -18.19 9.94 28.09
C ASN A 255 -17.46 8.77 27.44
N GLN A 256 -16.52 8.15 28.16
CA GLN A 256 -15.88 6.93 27.70
C GLN A 256 -16.90 5.78 27.71
N ILE A 257 -17.10 5.14 26.55
CA ILE A 257 -18.08 4.06 26.36
C ILE A 257 -17.43 2.69 26.14
N SER A 258 -16.17 2.65 25.72
CA SER A 258 -15.41 1.41 25.54
C SER A 258 -13.91 1.70 25.59
N ALA A 259 -13.12 0.67 25.91
CA ALA A 259 -11.66 0.70 25.86
C ALA A 259 -11.08 -0.67 25.51
N ALA A 260 -10.02 -0.69 24.72
CA ALA A 260 -9.23 -1.87 24.39
C ALA A 260 -7.79 -1.64 24.86
N ARG A 261 -7.31 -2.45 25.81
CA ARG A 261 -5.98 -2.32 26.42
C ARG A 261 -5.06 -3.45 25.99
N SER A 262 -3.79 -3.11 25.81
CA SER A 262 -2.71 -4.05 25.57
C SER A 262 -1.52 -3.76 26.48
N SER A 263 -1.16 -4.73 27.32
CA SER A 263 0.04 -4.68 28.15
C SER A 263 1.29 -5.06 27.34
N LEU A 264 2.41 -4.45 27.67
CA LEU A 264 3.73 -4.78 27.13
C LEU A 264 4.41 -5.82 28.03
N VAL A 265 4.86 -6.92 27.43
CA VAL A 265 5.79 -7.85 28.09
C VAL A 265 7.17 -7.65 27.47
N GLN A 266 7.99 -6.80 28.08
CA GLN A 266 9.29 -6.40 27.53
C GLN A 266 10.35 -7.53 27.58
N PRO A 267 11.24 -7.63 26.57
CA PRO A 267 12.37 -8.56 26.57
C PRO A 267 13.52 -8.08 27.46
N SER A 268 14.38 -8.99 27.93
CA SER A 268 15.62 -8.65 28.64
C SER A 268 16.64 -8.02 27.67
N PRO A 269 17.26 -6.85 27.98
CA PRO A 269 17.35 -6.17 29.28
C PRO A 269 16.35 -5.00 29.54
N GLY A 270 15.25 -4.87 28.79
CA GLY A 270 14.08 -4.06 29.16
C GLY A 270 14.18 -2.55 28.95
N GLN A 271 15.38 -2.03 28.70
CA GLN A 271 15.61 -0.58 28.57
C GLN A 271 15.44 -0.03 27.13
N GLY A 272 14.84 -0.81 26.23
CA GLY A 272 14.58 -0.43 24.83
C GLY A 272 13.32 0.42 24.63
N TRP A 273 13.01 0.68 23.36
CA TRP A 273 11.76 1.26 22.90
C TRP A 273 10.93 0.19 22.22
N TYR A 274 9.70 -0.01 22.68
CA TYR A 274 8.84 -1.10 22.21
C TYR A 274 7.53 -0.53 21.70
N ARG A 275 7.21 -0.77 20.43
CA ARG A 275 5.94 -0.36 19.85
C ARG A 275 4.84 -1.28 20.34
N GLN A 276 3.95 -0.75 21.18
CA GLN A 276 2.83 -1.50 21.71
C GLN A 276 1.54 -1.05 21.00
N ARG A 277 0.68 -2.02 20.66
CA ARG A 277 -0.55 -1.80 19.89
C ARG A 277 -1.78 -2.24 20.67
N ALA A 278 -2.90 -1.55 20.43
CA ALA A 278 -4.24 -1.94 20.83
C ALA A 278 -5.20 -1.68 19.66
N SER A 279 -6.27 -2.47 19.54
CA SER A 279 -7.28 -2.26 18.50
C SER A 279 -8.67 -2.65 18.97
N GLY A 280 -9.68 -2.15 18.27
CA GLY A 280 -11.05 -2.54 18.51
C GLY A 280 -12.03 -1.80 17.62
N ILE A 281 -13.21 -2.36 17.47
CA ILE A 281 -14.30 -1.79 16.69
C ILE A 281 -14.95 -0.64 17.47
N ALA A 282 -15.12 0.51 16.81
CA ALA A 282 -15.84 1.65 17.36
C ALA A 282 -17.32 1.26 17.64
N PRO A 283 -17.81 1.35 18.89
CA PRO A 283 -19.21 1.01 19.20
C PRO A 283 -20.23 1.90 18.47
N THR A 284 -21.49 1.46 18.41
CA THR A 284 -22.59 2.14 17.68
C THR A 284 -22.76 3.64 18.03
N ASN A 285 -22.45 4.05 19.26
CA ASN A 285 -22.55 5.43 19.73
C ASN A 285 -21.21 6.15 19.88
N ALA A 286 -20.12 5.60 19.33
CA ALA A 286 -18.82 6.25 19.32
C ALA A 286 -18.81 7.46 18.39
N ALA A 287 -18.34 8.59 18.90
CA ALA A 287 -18.17 9.83 18.14
C ALA A 287 -16.68 10.18 17.99
N THR A 288 -15.87 9.93 19.02
CA THR A 288 -14.42 10.20 19.00
C THR A 288 -13.63 9.09 19.68
N CYS A 289 -12.31 9.08 19.50
CA CYS A 289 -11.42 8.17 20.19
C CYS A 289 -10.24 8.90 20.85
N SER A 290 -9.51 8.22 21.74
CA SER A 290 -8.23 8.69 22.30
C SER A 290 -7.29 7.53 22.56
N ILE A 291 -6.01 7.84 22.82
CA ILE A 291 -5.01 6.87 23.27
C ILE A 291 -4.58 7.20 24.70
N ALA A 292 -4.44 6.17 25.54
CA ALA A 292 -3.88 6.28 26.87
C ALA A 292 -2.69 5.32 27.03
N ALA A 293 -1.75 5.68 27.90
CA ALA A 293 -0.63 4.83 28.27
C ALA A 293 -0.30 4.98 29.75
N GLY A 294 0.19 3.90 30.35
CA GLY A 294 0.46 3.90 31.79
C GLY A 294 1.27 2.73 32.29
N ILE A 295 1.44 2.71 33.61
CA ILE A 295 2.17 1.71 34.39
C ILE A 295 1.23 1.22 35.50
N ASN A 296 1.09 -0.10 35.65
CA ASN A 296 0.43 -0.68 36.83
C ASN A 296 1.45 -0.88 37.95
N GLY A 297 1.08 -0.53 39.18
CA GLY A 297 1.93 -0.74 40.36
C GLY A 297 3.27 0.00 40.33
N ALA A 298 3.32 1.21 39.78
CA ALA A 298 4.53 2.03 39.74
C ALA A 298 5.00 2.43 41.15
N ALA A 299 6.31 2.57 41.32
CA ALA A 299 6.89 3.28 42.45
C ALA A 299 6.94 4.79 42.15
N ALA A 300 6.86 5.62 43.19
CA ALA A 300 6.96 7.07 43.05
C ALA A 300 8.27 7.46 42.33
N GLY A 301 8.18 8.35 41.35
CA GLY A 301 9.30 8.83 40.54
C GLY A 301 9.68 7.93 39.36
N GLN A 302 9.04 6.77 39.16
CA GLN A 302 9.23 5.99 37.94
C GLN A 302 8.67 6.73 36.72
N VAL A 303 9.40 6.66 35.61
CA VAL A 303 9.08 7.38 34.37
C VAL A 303 8.88 6.38 33.23
N LEU A 304 7.66 6.34 32.69
CA LEU A 304 7.38 5.74 31.38
C LEU A 304 7.52 6.83 30.32
N ARG A 305 8.28 6.56 29.26
CA ARG A 305 8.37 7.48 28.13
C ARG A 305 7.59 6.98 26.92
N LEU A 306 7.00 7.92 26.21
CA LEU A 306 6.11 7.68 25.08
C LEU A 306 6.61 8.46 23.85
N GLU A 307 6.53 7.84 22.67
CA GLU A 307 6.82 8.50 21.39
C GLU A 307 5.99 7.89 20.24
N GLY A 308 5.65 8.69 19.23
CA GLY A 308 4.99 8.21 18.00
C GLY A 308 3.57 7.69 18.24
N ALA A 309 2.73 8.51 18.86
CA ALA A 309 1.35 8.14 19.17
C ALA A 309 0.46 8.18 17.91
N VAL A 310 -0.16 7.05 17.59
CA VAL A 310 -0.93 6.90 16.36
C VAL A 310 -2.28 6.26 16.64
N VAL A 311 -3.32 6.77 16.00
CA VAL A 311 -4.59 6.07 15.79
C VAL A 311 -4.91 6.12 14.29
N THR A 312 -5.16 4.97 13.68
CA THR A 312 -5.58 4.83 12.28
C THR A 312 -6.77 3.88 12.18
N VAL A 313 -7.46 3.87 11.04
CA VAL A 313 -8.26 2.69 10.66
C VAL A 313 -7.32 1.49 10.65
N ALA A 314 -7.74 0.39 11.29
CA ALA A 314 -6.91 -0.80 11.35
C ALA A 314 -6.68 -1.34 9.93
N PRO A 315 -5.45 -1.72 9.55
CA PRO A 315 -5.22 -2.31 8.25
C PRO A 315 -5.96 -3.64 8.16
N GLU A 316 -6.56 -3.90 7.00
CA GLU A 316 -7.14 -5.21 6.72
C GLU A 316 -6.01 -6.22 6.58
N LEU A 317 -6.05 -7.25 7.43
CA LEU A 317 -5.09 -8.37 7.41
C LEU A 317 -5.22 -9.21 6.13
N GLN A 318 -6.44 -9.26 5.60
CA GLN A 318 -6.79 -9.80 4.30
C GLN A 318 -8.02 -9.02 3.82
N ALA A 319 -8.03 -8.62 2.55
CA ALA A 319 -9.14 -7.87 1.97
C ALA A 319 -10.48 -8.60 2.19
N GLY A 320 -11.47 -7.91 2.73
CA GLY A 320 -12.80 -8.48 2.98
C GLY A 320 -12.87 -9.48 4.15
N THR A 321 -11.84 -9.54 4.99
CA THR A 321 -11.89 -10.36 6.22
C THR A 321 -12.98 -9.89 7.16
N ILE A 322 -13.74 -10.83 7.72
CA ILE A 322 -14.74 -10.57 8.77
C ILE A 322 -14.12 -10.65 10.17
N LEU A 323 -12.84 -11.00 10.31
CA LEU A 323 -12.13 -10.98 11.58
C LEU A 323 -11.66 -9.56 11.91
N PRO A 324 -11.96 -9.04 13.12
CA PRO A 324 -11.32 -7.83 13.62
C PRO A 324 -9.80 -7.98 13.69
N TYR A 325 -9.08 -6.87 13.58
CA TYR A 325 -7.62 -6.84 13.65
C TYR A 325 -7.10 -7.48 14.95
N ALA A 326 -7.83 -7.33 16.06
CA ALA A 326 -7.49 -7.92 17.35
C ALA A 326 -7.45 -9.47 17.34
N ASP A 327 -8.37 -10.10 16.60
CA ASP A 327 -8.52 -11.55 16.51
C ASP A 327 -7.57 -12.15 15.48
N GLY A 328 -7.20 -11.38 14.45
CA GLY A 328 -6.27 -11.83 13.40
C GLY A 328 -4.80 -11.61 13.72
N SER A 329 -4.42 -10.42 14.24
CA SER A 329 -3.01 -10.02 14.50
C SER A 329 -2.52 -10.38 15.90
N LEU A 330 -3.44 -10.56 16.86
CA LEU A 330 -3.14 -11.03 18.22
C LEU A 330 -2.18 -10.11 19.02
N GLU A 331 -2.04 -8.86 18.57
CA GLU A 331 -1.16 -7.86 19.16
C GLU A 331 -1.52 -7.49 20.60
N GLN A 332 -2.80 -7.60 20.96
CA GLN A 332 -3.32 -7.20 22.27
C GLN A 332 -3.59 -8.35 23.24
N GLY A 333 -3.66 -9.58 22.74
CA GLY A 333 -3.97 -10.75 23.54
C GLY A 333 -4.39 -11.91 22.66
N ILE A 334 -5.15 -12.85 23.21
CA ILE A 334 -5.74 -13.95 22.45
C ILE A 334 -7.13 -13.61 21.90
N ALA A 335 -7.65 -12.40 22.13
CA ALA A 335 -8.98 -11.95 21.72
C ALA A 335 -10.08 -13.01 21.99
N GLY A 336 -10.87 -13.39 20.98
CA GLY A 336 -11.90 -14.43 21.09
C GLY A 336 -11.39 -15.87 21.03
N TRP A 337 -10.07 -16.10 20.93
CA TRP A 337 -9.53 -17.46 20.79
C TRP A 337 -9.66 -18.27 22.07
N THR A 338 -10.11 -19.52 21.94
CA THR A 338 -10.35 -20.44 23.05
C THR A 338 -9.91 -21.87 22.71
N VAL A 339 -9.61 -22.66 23.74
CA VAL A 339 -9.39 -24.11 23.61
C VAL A 339 -10.74 -24.80 23.78
N ALA A 340 -11.29 -25.33 22.69
CA ALA A 340 -12.58 -26.01 22.69
C ALA A 340 -12.47 -27.44 23.27
N SER A 341 -11.34 -28.11 23.07
CA SER A 341 -11.05 -29.44 23.64
C SER A 341 -9.56 -29.78 23.58
N GLY A 342 -9.15 -30.82 24.32
CA GLY A 342 -7.76 -31.28 24.38
C GLY A 342 -6.95 -30.63 25.51
N VAL A 343 -5.62 -30.76 25.43
CA VAL A 343 -4.70 -30.32 26.49
C VAL A 343 -3.86 -29.09 26.11
N ALA A 344 -4.03 -28.58 24.89
CA ALA A 344 -3.31 -27.40 24.46
C ALA A 344 -3.64 -26.21 25.36
N THR A 345 -2.65 -25.36 25.60
CA THR A 345 -2.83 -24.04 26.20
C THR A 345 -2.52 -22.99 25.17
N ILE A 346 -3.25 -21.88 25.22
CA ILE A 346 -3.03 -20.74 24.34
C ILE A 346 -2.75 -19.49 25.15
N ALA A 347 -1.87 -18.65 24.64
CA ALA A 347 -1.52 -17.36 25.21
C ALA A 347 -1.04 -16.44 24.07
N ARG A 348 -1.00 -15.14 24.32
CA ARG A 348 -0.21 -14.26 23.44
C ARG A 348 1.27 -14.62 23.60
N SER A 349 2.02 -14.62 22.50
CA SER A 349 3.46 -14.76 22.53
C SER A 349 4.08 -13.72 23.46
N SER A 350 5.15 -14.10 24.15
CA SER A 350 5.89 -13.20 25.02
C SER A 350 7.32 -13.70 25.19
N PRO A 351 8.31 -12.79 25.36
CA PRO A 351 8.18 -11.33 25.38
C PRO A 351 7.91 -10.70 23.99
N TRP A 352 7.74 -9.38 23.93
CA TRP A 352 7.60 -8.58 22.71
C TRP A 352 8.69 -8.93 21.70
N GLY A 353 8.30 -9.15 20.44
CA GLY A 353 9.22 -9.46 19.35
C GLY A 353 9.77 -10.89 19.35
N ILE A 354 9.27 -11.79 20.22
CA ILE A 354 9.77 -13.18 20.26
C ILE A 354 9.41 -13.97 18.99
N ALA A 355 8.19 -13.80 18.50
CA ALA A 355 7.68 -14.46 17.30
C ALA A 355 6.41 -13.74 16.84
N ALA A 356 6.47 -13.18 15.64
CA ALA A 356 5.34 -12.54 14.98
C ALA A 356 5.55 -12.58 13.45
N TRP A 357 4.45 -12.55 12.71
CA TRP A 357 4.41 -12.30 11.27
C TRP A 357 3.93 -10.87 11.01
N ASP A 358 2.76 -10.51 11.54
CA ASP A 358 2.34 -9.11 11.65
C ASP A 358 2.77 -8.57 13.00
N GLY A 359 3.15 -7.30 13.03
CA GLY A 359 3.38 -6.63 14.29
C GLY A 359 4.57 -7.16 15.13
N ASN A 360 4.31 -7.52 16.38
CA ASN A 360 5.32 -7.90 17.38
C ASN A 360 4.91 -9.09 18.26
N TYR A 361 3.66 -9.56 18.15
CA TYR A 361 3.14 -10.70 18.87
C TYR A 361 2.35 -11.63 17.94
N SER A 362 2.14 -12.85 18.42
CA SER A 362 1.29 -13.87 17.79
C SER A 362 0.56 -14.68 18.86
N LEU A 363 -0.31 -15.62 18.48
CA LEU A 363 -0.93 -16.60 19.37
C LEU A 363 0.04 -17.76 19.59
N ALA A 364 0.58 -17.88 20.80
CA ALA A 364 1.37 -19.03 21.21
C ALA A 364 0.45 -20.18 21.63
N VAL A 365 0.65 -21.34 21.00
CA VAL A 365 -0.03 -22.59 21.34
C VAL A 365 1.01 -23.58 21.83
N SER A 366 0.79 -24.18 23.00
CA SER A 366 1.65 -25.23 23.54
C SER A 366 0.86 -26.47 23.95
N SER A 367 1.42 -27.65 23.71
CA SER A 367 0.87 -28.93 24.15
C SER A 367 1.86 -29.67 25.04
N SER A 368 1.41 -30.08 26.23
CA SER A 368 2.23 -30.87 27.16
C SER A 368 2.31 -32.34 26.76
N THR A 369 1.36 -32.86 25.96
CA THR A 369 1.32 -34.25 25.50
C THR A 369 1.21 -34.37 23.97
N ALA A 370 1.60 -35.52 23.44
CA ALA A 370 1.49 -35.87 22.02
C ALA A 370 0.04 -36.26 21.67
N THR A 371 -0.87 -35.29 21.69
CA THR A 371 -2.31 -35.50 21.47
C THR A 371 -2.91 -34.36 20.65
N ALA A 372 -4.10 -34.60 20.09
CA ALA A 372 -4.87 -33.58 19.41
C ALA A 372 -5.55 -32.61 20.40
N SER A 373 -5.65 -31.35 20.01
CA SER A 373 -6.47 -30.32 20.67
C SER A 373 -7.22 -29.51 19.63
N VAL A 374 -8.35 -28.92 20.03
CA VAL A 374 -9.16 -28.04 19.18
C VAL A 374 -9.12 -26.64 19.72
N ILE A 375 -8.74 -25.68 18.88
CA ILE A 375 -8.64 -24.26 19.20
C ILE A 375 -9.55 -23.51 18.23
N ARG A 376 -10.26 -22.49 18.70
CA ARG A 376 -11.27 -21.77 17.92
C ARG A 376 -11.18 -20.28 18.14
N SER A 377 -11.33 -19.48 17.08
CA SER A 377 -11.48 -18.03 17.16
C SER A 377 -12.81 -17.61 17.80
N GLY A 378 -13.04 -16.30 17.89
CA GLY A 378 -14.38 -15.74 18.08
C GLY A 378 -15.34 -16.10 16.93
N ARG A 379 -16.60 -15.69 17.07
CA ARG A 379 -17.65 -15.86 16.06
C ARG A 379 -17.91 -14.51 15.41
N PHE A 380 -17.96 -14.49 14.09
CA PHE A 380 -18.09 -13.26 13.30
C PHE A 380 -19.23 -13.40 12.31
N ALA A 381 -19.92 -12.30 12.03
CA ALA A 381 -21.05 -12.29 11.10
C ALA A 381 -20.57 -12.67 9.69
N ALA A 382 -21.27 -13.61 9.06
CA ALA A 382 -21.01 -14.07 7.71
C ALA A 382 -22.36 -14.11 6.95
N PRO A 383 -22.47 -13.55 5.73
CA PRO A 383 -23.66 -13.68 4.90
C PRO A 383 -23.94 -15.14 4.55
N ALA A 384 -25.22 -15.46 4.39
CA ALA A 384 -25.66 -16.76 3.91
C ALA A 384 -25.33 -16.92 2.41
N ASP A 385 -25.28 -18.18 1.96
CA ASP A 385 -25.22 -18.59 0.55
C ASP A 385 -23.91 -18.31 -0.20
N THR A 386 -22.84 -17.96 0.50
CA THR A 386 -21.49 -17.81 -0.08
C THR A 386 -20.55 -18.94 0.37
N SER A 387 -19.32 -18.94 -0.14
CA SER A 387 -18.23 -19.76 0.40
C SER A 387 -17.21 -18.85 1.07
N TYR A 388 -16.51 -19.35 2.07
CA TYR A 388 -15.53 -18.59 2.84
C TYR A 388 -14.18 -19.31 2.87
N ARG A 389 -13.10 -18.54 2.78
CA ARG A 389 -11.74 -18.99 2.97
C ARG A 389 -11.28 -18.63 4.37
N ALA A 390 -10.85 -19.62 5.14
CA ALA A 390 -10.14 -19.42 6.39
C ALA A 390 -8.65 -19.60 6.16
N GLN A 391 -7.84 -18.65 6.63
CA GLN A 391 -6.38 -18.74 6.60
C GLN A 391 -5.79 -18.42 7.95
N ILE A 392 -4.65 -19.06 8.24
CA ILE A 392 -3.73 -18.65 9.28
C ILE A 392 -2.30 -18.68 8.72
N ILE A 393 -1.40 -17.92 9.34
CA ILE A 393 0.03 -18.07 9.16
C ILE A 393 0.58 -18.67 10.46
N ALA A 394 1.31 -19.79 10.37
CA ALA A 394 1.83 -20.45 11.56
C ALA A 394 3.30 -20.81 11.46
N SER A 395 3.98 -20.82 12.60
CA SER A 395 5.37 -21.24 12.73
C SER A 395 5.55 -22.20 13.90
N ARG A 396 6.40 -23.21 13.75
CA ARG A 396 6.71 -24.15 14.82
C ARG A 396 7.77 -23.58 15.75
N SER A 397 7.47 -23.51 17.05
CA SER A 397 8.40 -23.00 18.06
C SER A 397 9.20 -24.10 18.76
N ALA A 398 8.58 -25.25 19.03
CA ALA A 398 9.23 -26.38 19.70
C ALA A 398 8.55 -27.71 19.36
N GLY A 399 9.25 -28.82 19.59
CA GLY A 399 8.71 -30.16 19.39
C GLY A 399 8.26 -30.42 17.95
N SER A 400 7.12 -31.08 17.78
CA SER A 400 6.61 -31.47 16.47
C SER A 400 5.08 -31.48 16.43
N TRP A 401 4.53 -30.98 15.32
CA TRP A 401 3.10 -30.99 15.02
C TRP A 401 2.88 -31.79 13.75
N SER A 402 2.30 -32.99 13.88
CA SER A 402 2.06 -33.87 12.74
C SER A 402 0.94 -33.34 11.84
N THR A 403 -0.01 -32.60 12.41
CA THR A 403 -1.16 -32.07 11.66
C THR A 403 -1.67 -30.77 12.27
N VAL A 404 -1.85 -29.76 11.42
CA VAL A 404 -2.68 -28.58 11.65
C VAL A 404 -3.81 -28.64 10.65
N ASN A 405 -5.02 -28.95 11.11
CA ASN A 405 -6.20 -29.03 10.26
C ASN A 405 -7.09 -27.80 10.48
N ILE A 406 -7.24 -27.00 9.43
CA ILE A 406 -7.99 -25.73 9.44
C ILE A 406 -9.39 -26.01 8.96
N LYS A 407 -10.40 -25.51 9.68
CA LYS A 407 -11.82 -25.64 9.41
C LYS A 407 -12.54 -24.31 9.66
N VAL A 408 -13.79 -24.23 9.20
CA VAL A 408 -14.75 -23.21 9.62
C VAL A 408 -15.88 -23.90 10.36
N ARG A 409 -16.23 -23.38 11.55
CA ARG A 409 -17.43 -23.77 12.30
C ARG A 409 -18.51 -22.72 12.08
N TRP A 410 -19.73 -23.19 11.82
CA TRP A 410 -20.87 -22.33 11.45
C TRP A 410 -21.90 -22.27 12.57
N TYR A 411 -22.51 -21.09 12.72
CA TYR A 411 -23.59 -20.86 13.68
C TYR A 411 -24.75 -20.10 13.05
N ASP A 412 -25.96 -20.34 13.54
CA ASP A 412 -27.14 -19.54 13.20
C ASP A 412 -27.22 -18.26 14.05
N ALA A 413 -28.25 -17.43 13.80
CA ALA A 413 -28.48 -16.18 14.53
C ALA A 413 -28.81 -16.39 16.01
N ALA A 414 -29.25 -17.60 16.40
CA ALA A 414 -29.53 -17.99 17.77
C ALA A 414 -28.31 -18.60 18.48
N ASN A 415 -27.13 -18.58 17.83
CA ASN A 415 -25.88 -19.21 18.30
C ASN A 415 -25.91 -20.75 18.35
N ALA A 416 -26.84 -21.41 17.67
CA ALA A 416 -26.81 -22.86 17.54
C ALA A 416 -25.68 -23.30 16.61
N ASP A 417 -24.97 -24.37 16.99
CA ASP A 417 -23.89 -24.96 16.19
C ASP A 417 -24.48 -25.73 15.00
N LEU A 418 -24.12 -25.32 13.78
CA LEU A 418 -24.53 -25.94 12.53
C LEU A 418 -23.49 -26.95 12.01
N GLY A 419 -22.39 -27.14 12.74
CA GLY A 419 -21.31 -28.05 12.41
C GLY A 419 -20.07 -27.37 11.83
N THR A 420 -19.09 -28.20 11.43
CA THR A 420 -17.82 -27.76 10.84
C THR A 420 -17.63 -28.25 9.43
N SER A 421 -16.92 -27.46 8.63
CA SER A 421 -16.39 -27.93 7.35
C SER A 421 -15.40 -29.10 7.52
N SER A 422 -15.16 -29.83 6.42
CA SER A 422 -14.16 -30.92 6.37
C SER A 422 -12.76 -30.44 6.69
N GLY A 423 -12.42 -29.23 6.23
CA GLY A 423 -11.13 -28.58 6.43
C GLY A 423 -9.99 -29.15 5.61
N THR A 424 -8.83 -28.49 5.68
CA THR A 424 -7.58 -28.90 5.01
C THR A 424 -6.50 -29.16 6.05
N SER A 425 -5.82 -30.30 5.92
CA SER A 425 -4.75 -30.74 6.84
C SER A 425 -3.37 -30.42 6.28
N TYR A 426 -2.56 -29.77 7.10
CA TYR A 426 -1.16 -29.45 6.80
C TYR A 426 -0.23 -30.12 7.81
N SER A 427 0.94 -30.54 7.35
CA SER A 427 2.07 -30.83 8.24
C SER A 427 2.82 -29.53 8.50
N LEU A 428 3.06 -29.14 9.75
CA LEU A 428 3.77 -27.90 10.07
C LEU A 428 5.29 -28.12 10.11
N PRO A 429 6.07 -27.62 9.13
CA PRO A 429 7.51 -27.85 9.07
C PRO A 429 8.28 -27.13 10.19
N ALA A 430 9.58 -27.38 10.24
CA ALA A 430 10.48 -26.65 11.12
C ALA A 430 10.76 -25.24 10.59
N SER A 431 10.88 -24.26 11.48
CA SER A 431 11.67 -23.04 11.26
C SER A 431 11.33 -22.21 10.01
N ASP A 432 10.06 -21.86 9.84
CA ASP A 432 9.61 -20.73 9.01
C ASP A 432 8.15 -20.39 9.37
N TRP A 433 7.59 -19.35 8.76
CA TRP A 433 6.16 -19.05 8.77
C TRP A 433 5.47 -19.62 7.53
N TRP A 434 4.35 -20.30 7.72
CA TRP A 434 3.61 -20.98 6.66
C TRP A 434 2.18 -20.49 6.61
N ALA A 435 1.78 -19.92 5.47
CA ALA A 435 0.39 -19.64 5.17
C ALA A 435 -0.34 -20.96 4.86
N MET A 436 -1.47 -21.18 5.51
CA MET A 436 -2.28 -22.38 5.38
C MET A 436 -3.76 -21.96 5.33
N ALA A 437 -4.52 -22.52 4.39
CA ALA A 437 -5.89 -22.08 4.14
C ALA A 437 -6.86 -23.24 3.90
N THR A 438 -8.15 -22.97 4.01
CA THR A 438 -9.20 -23.89 3.57
C THR A 438 -10.39 -23.11 3.07
N ASP A 439 -11.06 -23.62 2.05
CA ASP A 439 -12.36 -23.13 1.64
C ASP A 439 -13.46 -23.93 2.34
N ALA A 440 -14.56 -23.25 2.67
CA ALA A 440 -15.72 -23.81 3.33
C ALA A 440 -17.00 -23.21 2.76
N SER A 441 -17.90 -24.08 2.29
CA SER A 441 -19.27 -23.66 1.94
C SER A 441 -20.05 -23.27 3.19
N VAL A 442 -20.78 -22.16 3.13
CA VAL A 442 -21.68 -21.72 4.20
C VAL A 442 -22.94 -22.61 4.19
N PRO A 443 -23.28 -23.31 5.30
CA PRO A 443 -24.52 -24.06 5.41
C PRO A 443 -25.75 -23.15 5.36
N ALA A 444 -26.88 -23.68 4.90
CA ALA A 444 -28.15 -22.97 4.97
C ALA A 444 -28.45 -22.55 6.43
N ALA A 445 -28.96 -21.32 6.60
CA ALA A 445 -29.23 -20.67 7.89
C ALA A 445 -28.01 -20.25 8.74
N ALA A 446 -26.78 -20.48 8.27
CA ALA A 446 -25.61 -19.91 8.93
C ALA A 446 -25.59 -18.38 8.77
N THR A 447 -25.36 -17.68 9.87
CA THR A 447 -25.18 -16.21 9.90
C THR A 447 -23.86 -15.79 10.53
N GLN A 448 -23.10 -16.76 11.05
CA GLN A 448 -21.83 -16.53 11.72
C GLN A 448 -20.84 -17.67 11.43
N GLY A 449 -19.56 -17.32 11.34
CA GLY A 449 -18.44 -18.25 11.17
C GLY A 449 -17.35 -18.06 12.23
N ALA A 450 -16.63 -19.13 12.55
CA ALA A 450 -15.43 -19.12 13.37
C ALA A 450 -14.36 -20.02 12.75
N ILE A 451 -13.09 -19.60 12.79
CA ILE A 451 -11.96 -20.44 12.41
C ILE A 451 -11.78 -21.49 13.52
N GLU A 452 -11.75 -22.77 13.14
CA GLU A 452 -11.48 -23.88 14.05
C GLU A 452 -10.25 -24.66 13.57
N LEU A 453 -9.32 -24.88 14.49
CA LEU A 453 -8.07 -25.59 14.25
C LEU A 453 -8.07 -26.88 15.06
N THR A 454 -7.92 -28.02 14.39
CA THR A 454 -7.56 -29.28 15.05
C THR A 454 -6.06 -29.48 14.91
N VAL A 455 -5.34 -29.36 16.02
CA VAL A 455 -3.88 -29.36 16.06
C VAL A 455 -3.37 -30.57 16.80
N THR A 456 -2.50 -31.36 16.17
CA THR A 456 -2.01 -32.63 16.70
C THR A 456 -0.52 -32.56 16.96
N ALA A 457 -0.15 -32.47 18.24
CA ALA A 457 1.24 -32.60 18.67
C ALA A 457 1.67 -34.06 18.57
N SER A 458 2.84 -34.33 17.98
CA SER A 458 3.43 -35.67 17.93
C SER A 458 4.52 -35.90 18.97
N ALA A 459 4.85 -34.87 19.76
CA ALA A 459 5.76 -34.93 20.90
C ALA A 459 5.23 -34.13 22.10
N THR A 460 5.69 -34.48 23.31
CA THR A 460 5.48 -33.67 24.51
C THR A 460 6.20 -32.32 24.38
N SER A 461 5.69 -31.29 25.05
CA SER A 461 6.27 -29.93 25.02
C SER A 461 6.37 -29.35 23.60
N SER A 462 5.41 -29.65 22.73
CA SER A 462 5.33 -29.07 21.39
C SER A 462 4.73 -27.66 21.45
N GLY A 463 5.28 -26.75 20.65
CA GLY A 463 4.85 -25.37 20.60
C GLY A 463 4.75 -24.85 19.17
N MET A 464 3.82 -23.95 18.92
CA MET A 464 3.70 -23.20 17.66
C MET A 464 3.17 -21.79 17.92
N TYR A 465 3.35 -20.93 16.93
CA TYR A 465 2.81 -19.58 16.86
C TYR A 465 1.83 -19.51 15.70
N ILE A 466 0.73 -18.78 15.88
CA ILE A 466 -0.28 -18.52 14.87
C ILE A 466 -0.47 -17.01 14.80
N ASP A 467 -0.52 -16.47 13.60
CA ASP A 467 -0.67 -15.04 13.34
C ASP A 467 -1.42 -14.82 12.02
N ASN A 468 -1.80 -13.56 11.77
CA ASN A 468 -2.49 -13.10 10.57
C ASN A 468 -3.67 -14.02 10.18
N ALA A 469 -4.53 -14.34 11.15
CA ALA A 469 -5.70 -15.17 10.93
C ALA A 469 -6.80 -14.35 10.24
N ALA A 470 -7.39 -14.90 9.19
CA ALA A 470 -8.43 -14.23 8.41
C ALA A 470 -9.52 -15.22 7.94
N LEU A 471 -10.73 -14.70 7.80
CA LEU A 471 -11.90 -15.40 7.27
C LEU A 471 -12.60 -14.44 6.31
N TRP A 472 -12.65 -14.72 5.02
CA TRP A 472 -13.22 -13.82 4.02
C TRP A 472 -14.01 -14.63 2.99
N GLU A 473 -14.83 -13.95 2.20
CA GLU A 473 -15.58 -14.59 1.12
C GLU A 473 -14.61 -15.21 0.09
N ALA A 474 -14.71 -16.52 -0.10
CA ALA A 474 -13.98 -17.26 -1.13
C ALA A 474 -14.63 -17.03 -2.49
N LEU A 475 -14.16 -16.00 -3.18
CA LEU A 475 -14.48 -15.78 -4.59
C LEU A 475 -13.58 -16.64 -5.49
N PRO A 476 -14.02 -16.99 -6.71
CA PRO A 476 -13.15 -17.64 -7.68
C PRO A 476 -11.86 -16.84 -7.90
N LEU A 477 -10.71 -17.54 -7.83
CA LEU A 477 -9.38 -16.97 -8.10
C LEU A 477 -9.27 -16.35 -9.49
N THR A 478 -10.10 -16.84 -10.42
CA THR A 478 -10.28 -16.34 -11.77
C THR A 478 -11.78 -16.25 -12.04
N ALA A 479 -12.27 -15.08 -12.45
CA ALA A 479 -13.64 -14.91 -12.93
C ALA A 479 -13.60 -14.27 -14.32
N VAL A 480 -14.50 -14.69 -15.22
CA VAL A 480 -14.64 -14.13 -16.57
C VAL A 480 -16.08 -13.72 -16.82
N GLU A 481 -16.27 -12.55 -17.41
CA GLU A 481 -17.58 -11.99 -17.73
C GLU A 481 -17.58 -11.37 -19.13
N VAL A 482 -18.67 -11.55 -19.88
CA VAL A 482 -18.85 -10.88 -21.17
C VAL A 482 -19.38 -9.47 -20.94
N VAL A 483 -18.74 -8.48 -21.55
CA VAL A 483 -19.24 -7.11 -21.63
C VAL A 483 -19.78 -6.91 -23.04
N GLU A 484 -21.06 -7.25 -23.23
CA GLU A 484 -21.71 -7.21 -24.55
C GLU A 484 -21.65 -5.83 -25.24
N PRO A 485 -21.87 -4.68 -24.55
CA PRO A 485 -21.86 -3.37 -25.19
C PRO A 485 -20.53 -2.99 -25.87
N THR A 486 -19.42 -3.60 -25.48
CA THR A 486 -18.08 -3.36 -26.02
C THR A 486 -17.49 -4.57 -26.74
N ALA A 487 -18.27 -5.66 -26.84
CA ALA A 487 -17.84 -6.97 -27.31
C ALA A 487 -16.48 -7.38 -26.72
N SER A 488 -16.33 -7.26 -25.40
CA SER A 488 -15.09 -7.58 -24.68
C SER A 488 -15.35 -8.60 -23.56
N ILE A 489 -14.27 -9.11 -22.98
CA ILE A 489 -14.32 -9.95 -21.78
C ILE A 489 -13.60 -9.26 -20.64
N THR A 490 -14.20 -9.24 -19.46
CA THR A 490 -13.53 -8.86 -18.22
C THR A 490 -13.01 -10.11 -17.53
N LEU A 491 -11.70 -10.20 -17.34
CA LEU A 491 -11.02 -11.22 -16.55
C LEU A 491 -10.60 -10.61 -15.21
N THR A 492 -11.13 -11.17 -14.11
CA THR A 492 -10.74 -10.77 -12.75
C THR A 492 -9.90 -11.85 -12.11
N LEU A 493 -8.67 -11.50 -11.75
CA LEU A 493 -7.70 -12.33 -11.06
C LEU A 493 -7.58 -11.86 -9.61
N ARG A 494 -7.76 -12.77 -8.66
CA ARG A 494 -7.74 -12.46 -7.21
C ARG A 494 -6.62 -13.20 -6.51
N GLU A 495 -6.18 -12.67 -5.38
CA GLU A 495 -5.15 -13.28 -4.52
C GLU A 495 -3.88 -13.61 -5.33
N LEU A 496 -3.42 -12.65 -6.12
CA LEU A 496 -2.16 -12.73 -6.85
C LEU A 496 -0.99 -12.50 -5.88
N PRO A 497 0.07 -13.32 -5.94
CA PRO A 497 1.27 -13.08 -5.15
C PRO A 497 2.00 -11.84 -5.67
N LEU A 498 2.24 -10.87 -4.78
CA LEU A 498 3.04 -9.69 -5.11
C LEU A 498 4.50 -10.09 -5.45
N ASP A 499 5.17 -9.25 -6.22
CA ASP A 499 6.56 -9.42 -6.68
C ASP A 499 6.79 -10.57 -7.68
N TYR A 500 5.76 -11.36 -8.01
CA TYR A 500 5.83 -12.34 -9.09
C TYR A 500 5.64 -11.63 -10.44
N ASP A 501 6.08 -12.28 -11.51
CA ASP A 501 5.70 -11.87 -12.87
C ASP A 501 4.46 -12.64 -13.34
N ILE A 502 3.61 -12.01 -14.16
CA ILE A 502 2.42 -12.61 -14.76
C ILE A 502 2.50 -12.59 -16.29
N SER A 503 2.14 -13.72 -16.89
CA SER A 503 1.75 -13.80 -18.30
C SER A 503 0.31 -14.27 -18.41
N VAL A 504 -0.49 -13.60 -19.25
CA VAL A 504 -1.91 -13.93 -19.43
C VAL A 504 -2.18 -14.27 -20.89
N TYR A 505 -2.69 -15.47 -21.12
CA TYR A 505 -3.03 -15.97 -22.45
C TYR A 505 -4.53 -16.17 -22.57
N ARG A 506 -5.11 -15.63 -23.63
CA ARG A 506 -6.37 -16.10 -24.17
C ARG A 506 -6.13 -17.42 -24.90
N GLN A 507 -6.84 -18.46 -24.48
CA GLN A 507 -6.74 -19.80 -25.04
C GLN A 507 -8.05 -20.15 -25.77
N ALA A 508 -7.95 -20.45 -27.06
CA ALA A 508 -9.09 -20.92 -27.84
C ALA A 508 -9.32 -22.43 -27.63
N SER A 509 -10.48 -22.92 -28.08
CA SER A 509 -10.86 -24.34 -27.95
C SER A 509 -9.93 -25.32 -28.67
N ASP A 510 -9.14 -24.86 -29.64
CA ASP A 510 -8.10 -25.63 -30.34
C ASP A 510 -6.76 -25.68 -29.59
N GLY A 511 -6.66 -25.00 -28.44
CA GLY A 511 -5.48 -24.91 -27.60
C GLY A 511 -4.47 -23.83 -28.03
N SER A 512 -4.76 -23.06 -29.08
CA SER A 512 -3.95 -21.90 -29.45
C SER A 512 -3.98 -20.85 -28.34
N ARG A 513 -2.85 -20.17 -28.13
CA ARG A 513 -2.65 -19.18 -27.07
C ARG A 513 -2.22 -17.85 -27.67
N THR A 514 -2.92 -16.79 -27.30
CA THR A 514 -2.58 -15.41 -27.66
C THR A 514 -2.45 -14.59 -26.38
N LEU A 515 -1.38 -13.82 -26.25
CA LEU A 515 -1.20 -12.94 -25.10
C LEU A 515 -2.32 -11.89 -25.04
N VAL A 516 -2.77 -11.58 -23.83
CA VAL A 516 -3.78 -10.56 -23.56
C VAL A 516 -3.08 -9.22 -23.35
N ARG A 517 -3.71 -8.13 -23.81
CA ARG A 517 -3.20 -6.78 -23.62
C ARG A 517 -3.53 -6.24 -22.23
N GLY A 518 -2.55 -5.60 -21.61
CA GLY A 518 -2.65 -4.86 -20.36
C GLY A 518 -2.29 -3.38 -20.53
N PRO A 519 -2.11 -2.64 -19.43
CA PRO A 519 -1.92 -1.18 -19.44
C PRO A 519 -0.66 -0.70 -20.17
N SER A 520 0.40 -1.52 -20.23
CA SER A 520 1.71 -1.15 -20.79
C SER A 520 2.09 -1.92 -22.07
N GLY A 521 1.23 -2.79 -22.57
CA GLY A 521 1.49 -3.67 -23.71
C GLY A 521 0.85 -5.04 -23.50
N LEU A 522 1.38 -6.08 -24.14
CA LEU A 522 0.97 -7.46 -23.85
C LEU A 522 1.41 -7.87 -22.43
N LEU A 523 0.54 -8.58 -21.70
CA LEU A 523 0.83 -9.14 -20.38
C LEU A 523 1.72 -10.37 -20.53
N ASP A 524 3.01 -10.12 -20.72
CA ASP A 524 4.08 -11.12 -20.76
C ASP A 524 5.15 -10.76 -19.74
N HIS A 525 5.36 -11.62 -18.74
CA HIS A 525 6.30 -11.41 -17.65
C HIS A 525 6.20 -10.01 -17.01
N THR A 526 4.97 -9.56 -16.76
CA THR A 526 4.72 -8.24 -16.15
C THR A 526 4.71 -8.35 -14.63
N LEU A 527 5.34 -7.44 -13.91
CA LEU A 527 5.37 -7.45 -12.44
C LEU A 527 3.96 -7.29 -11.85
N ILE A 528 3.61 -8.14 -10.88
CA ILE A 528 2.37 -8.06 -10.11
C ILE A 528 2.55 -7.06 -8.97
N THR A 529 1.85 -5.92 -9.07
CA THR A 529 1.87 -4.84 -8.07
C THR A 529 0.62 -4.79 -7.19
N SER A 530 -0.37 -5.65 -7.47
CA SER A 530 -1.65 -5.74 -6.75
C SER A 530 -2.09 -7.20 -6.67
N ASP A 531 -2.69 -7.59 -5.55
CA ASP A 531 -3.24 -8.93 -5.36
C ASP A 531 -4.57 -9.13 -6.11
N LEU A 532 -5.20 -8.04 -6.54
CA LEU A 532 -6.34 -8.00 -7.45
C LEU A 532 -5.92 -7.37 -8.78
N LEU A 533 -6.17 -8.07 -9.88
CA LEU A 533 -5.95 -7.57 -11.24
C LEU A 533 -7.22 -7.79 -12.06
N VAL A 534 -7.80 -6.70 -12.58
CA VAL A 534 -8.93 -6.72 -13.51
C VAL A 534 -8.41 -6.37 -14.90
N ILE A 535 -8.64 -7.25 -15.87
CA ILE A 535 -8.17 -7.14 -17.25
C ILE A 535 -9.38 -7.08 -18.16
N GLU A 536 -9.41 -6.10 -19.06
CA GLU A 536 -10.44 -6.00 -20.09
C GLU A 536 -9.84 -6.39 -21.44
N ASP A 537 -10.27 -7.53 -21.95
CA ASP A 537 -9.83 -8.06 -23.23
C ASP A 537 -10.80 -7.66 -24.35
N TYR A 538 -10.49 -6.53 -24.99
CA TYR A 538 -11.24 -6.03 -26.15
C TYR A 538 -10.93 -6.78 -27.44
N GLU A 539 -9.92 -7.65 -27.44
CA GLU A 539 -9.44 -8.38 -28.62
C GLU A 539 -9.94 -9.83 -28.63
N ALA A 540 -10.79 -10.21 -27.67
CA ALA A 540 -11.40 -11.52 -27.61
C ALA A 540 -12.32 -11.77 -28.82
N PRO A 541 -12.19 -12.92 -29.51
CA PRO A 541 -12.92 -13.21 -30.75
C PRO A 541 -14.44 -13.36 -30.51
N ILE A 542 -15.23 -12.77 -31.39
CA ILE A 542 -16.70 -12.83 -31.33
C ILE A 542 -17.20 -14.22 -31.77
N GLY A 543 -18.15 -14.78 -31.02
CA GLY A 543 -18.78 -16.08 -31.30
C GLY A 543 -17.84 -17.28 -31.20
N VAL A 544 -16.62 -17.09 -30.67
CA VAL A 544 -15.65 -18.15 -30.42
C VAL A 544 -15.48 -18.35 -28.91
N SER A 545 -15.52 -19.60 -28.49
CA SER A 545 -15.35 -20.01 -27.11
C SER A 545 -13.88 -19.89 -26.70
N VAL A 546 -13.60 -19.10 -25.65
CA VAL A 546 -12.26 -18.89 -25.13
C VAL A 546 -12.21 -19.09 -23.62
N SER A 547 -11.06 -19.49 -23.10
CA SER A 547 -10.71 -19.44 -21.68
C SER A 547 -9.39 -18.68 -21.51
N TYR A 548 -9.01 -18.36 -20.28
CA TYR A 548 -7.76 -17.67 -19.98
C TYR A 548 -6.85 -18.59 -19.18
N LEU A 549 -5.60 -18.68 -19.63
CA LEU A 549 -4.51 -19.31 -18.91
C LEU A 549 -3.62 -18.21 -18.32
N VAL A 550 -3.40 -18.27 -17.02
CA VAL A 550 -2.54 -17.34 -16.29
C VAL A 550 -1.31 -18.09 -15.81
N GLU A 551 -0.15 -17.61 -16.19
CA GLU A 551 1.16 -18.12 -15.76
C GLU A 551 1.76 -17.13 -14.76
N LEU A 552 2.10 -17.60 -13.56
CA LEU A 552 2.67 -16.82 -12.46
C LEU A 552 4.09 -17.30 -12.16
N TYR A 553 5.07 -16.42 -12.30
CA TYR A 553 6.49 -16.72 -12.17
C TYR A 553 7.04 -16.15 -10.86
N PRO A 554 7.50 -17.00 -9.93
CA PRO A 554 8.22 -16.52 -8.75
C PRO A 554 9.45 -15.68 -9.12
N PRO A 555 9.88 -14.73 -8.28
CA PRO A 555 11.08 -13.93 -8.51
C PRO A 555 12.30 -14.81 -8.85
N GLY A 556 12.90 -14.58 -10.03
CA GLY A 556 14.06 -15.33 -10.49
C GLY A 556 13.80 -16.78 -10.93
N SER A 557 12.54 -17.23 -10.99
CA SER A 557 12.13 -18.53 -11.52
C SER A 557 11.77 -18.45 -13.00
N THR A 558 12.11 -19.49 -13.76
CA THR A 558 11.65 -19.67 -15.14
C THR A 558 10.44 -20.61 -15.26
N SER A 559 10.02 -21.22 -14.15
CA SER A 559 8.90 -22.17 -14.09
C SER A 559 7.67 -21.49 -13.50
N PRO A 560 6.54 -21.42 -14.24
CA PRO A 560 5.33 -20.80 -13.72
C PRO A 560 4.49 -21.78 -12.90
N SER A 561 3.69 -21.23 -11.99
CA SER A 561 2.45 -21.86 -11.55
C SER A 561 1.30 -21.37 -12.45
N THR A 562 0.29 -22.22 -12.68
CA THR A 562 -0.78 -21.93 -13.66
C THR A 562 -2.15 -21.81 -13.01
N ARG A 563 -2.96 -20.86 -13.46
CA ARG A 563 -4.41 -20.79 -13.20
C ARG A 563 -5.18 -20.78 -14.52
N GLY A 564 -6.40 -21.32 -14.52
CA GLY A 564 -7.29 -21.32 -15.68
C GLY A 564 -8.65 -20.74 -15.31
N SER A 565 -9.24 -19.96 -16.21
CA SER A 565 -10.62 -19.49 -16.07
C SER A 565 -11.64 -20.50 -16.60
N ASP A 566 -12.92 -20.26 -16.27
CA ASP A 566 -14.03 -20.84 -17.01
C ASP A 566 -14.01 -20.40 -18.47
N THR A 567 -14.74 -21.14 -19.31
CA THR A 567 -14.90 -20.83 -20.72
C THR A 567 -16.04 -19.83 -20.93
N VAL A 568 -15.83 -18.85 -21.80
CA VAL A 568 -16.76 -17.77 -22.10
C VAL A 568 -16.83 -17.52 -23.61
N THR A 569 -17.95 -16.97 -24.10
CA THR A 569 -18.16 -16.66 -25.52
C THR A 569 -18.90 -15.34 -25.65
N ILE A 570 -18.34 -14.38 -26.39
CA ILE A 570 -19.04 -13.15 -26.75
C ILE A 570 -20.14 -13.49 -27.78
N PRO A 571 -21.41 -13.13 -27.57
CA PRO A 571 -22.47 -13.35 -28.54
C PRO A 571 -22.15 -12.73 -29.90
N ALA A 572 -22.52 -13.44 -30.98
CA ALA A 572 -22.18 -13.03 -32.35
C ALA A 572 -22.86 -11.72 -32.81
N GLY A 573 -23.99 -11.32 -32.20
CA GLY A 573 -24.73 -10.12 -32.62
C GLY A 573 -25.39 -10.27 -34.00
N ASP A 574 -25.64 -9.14 -34.67
CA ASP A 574 -26.16 -9.11 -36.05
C ASP A 574 -25.06 -9.52 -37.05
N ARG A 575 -25.37 -10.46 -37.93
CA ARG A 575 -24.45 -10.95 -38.97
C ARG A 575 -24.00 -9.89 -39.98
N ASN A 576 -24.67 -8.74 -40.05
CA ASN A 576 -24.30 -7.63 -40.93
C ASN A 576 -23.45 -6.57 -40.23
N GLU A 577 -23.18 -6.73 -38.93
CA GLU A 577 -22.37 -5.79 -38.17
C GLU A 577 -20.96 -6.37 -37.95
N ALA A 578 -19.98 -5.47 -37.79
CA ALA A 578 -18.62 -5.81 -37.41
C ALA A 578 -18.11 -4.74 -36.44
N TRP A 579 -17.06 -5.05 -35.70
CA TRP A 579 -16.41 -4.09 -34.81
C TRP A 579 -15.16 -3.53 -35.46
N LEU A 580 -14.99 -2.21 -35.40
CA LEU A 580 -13.71 -1.54 -35.57
C LEU A 580 -13.27 -1.10 -34.18
N LYS A 581 -12.15 -1.65 -33.72
CA LYS A 581 -11.63 -1.40 -32.38
C LYS A 581 -10.26 -0.77 -32.45
N ASP A 582 -9.96 0.16 -31.57
CA ASP A 582 -8.61 0.66 -31.34
C ASP A 582 -8.05 -0.10 -30.13
N PRO A 583 -7.10 -1.05 -30.32
CA PRO A 583 -6.54 -1.83 -29.22
C PRO A 583 -5.86 -0.98 -28.14
N GLY A 584 -5.39 0.21 -28.50
CA GLY A 584 -4.77 1.16 -27.57
C GLY A 584 -5.75 2.16 -26.97
N ASN A 585 -6.95 2.32 -27.52
CA ASN A 585 -7.96 3.26 -27.01
C ASN A 585 -9.38 2.66 -27.12
N PRO A 586 -9.76 1.70 -26.26
CA PRO A 586 -11.03 0.99 -26.37
C PRO A 586 -12.28 1.88 -26.28
N GLN A 587 -12.16 3.07 -25.69
CA GLN A 587 -13.22 4.08 -25.66
C GLN A 587 -13.64 4.54 -27.06
N ARG A 588 -12.79 4.35 -28.08
CA ARG A 588 -13.08 4.65 -29.50
C ARG A 588 -13.75 3.51 -30.23
N ASN A 589 -13.90 2.35 -29.61
CA ASN A 589 -14.45 1.16 -30.25
C ASN A 589 -15.88 1.43 -30.76
N LEU A 590 -16.13 0.96 -31.97
CA LEU A 590 -17.31 1.30 -32.74
C LEU A 590 -17.82 0.06 -33.45
N GLN A 591 -19.13 -0.18 -33.36
CA GLN A 591 -19.82 -1.16 -34.18
C GLN A 591 -20.23 -0.51 -35.51
N VAL A 592 -19.90 -1.14 -36.63
CA VAL A 592 -20.22 -0.67 -37.98
C VAL A 592 -21.10 -1.66 -38.71
N MET A 593 -22.07 -1.16 -39.48
CA MET A 593 -22.87 -1.98 -40.38
C MET A 593 -22.11 -2.19 -41.69
N VAL A 594 -21.74 -3.43 -41.99
CA VAL A 594 -20.97 -3.80 -43.18
C VAL A 594 -21.89 -3.83 -44.41
N GLN A 595 -21.66 -2.91 -45.35
CA GLN A 595 -22.31 -2.92 -46.66
C GLN A 595 -21.70 -3.99 -47.56
N ARG A 596 -20.36 -4.06 -47.57
CA ARG A 596 -19.58 -4.99 -48.40
C ARG A 596 -18.25 -5.26 -47.72
N ALA A 597 -17.95 -6.54 -47.50
CA ALA A 597 -16.64 -6.98 -47.01
C ALA A 597 -15.55 -6.76 -48.07
N PRO A 598 -14.27 -6.64 -47.67
CA PRO A 598 -13.17 -6.41 -48.61
C PRO A 598 -12.95 -7.56 -49.59
N ASP A 599 -12.76 -7.23 -50.86
CA ASP A 599 -12.19 -8.15 -51.86
C ASP A 599 -10.67 -8.20 -51.68
N TRP A 600 -10.20 -9.11 -50.83
CA TRP A 600 -8.79 -9.16 -50.44
C TRP A 600 -7.83 -9.50 -51.59
N GLN A 601 -6.78 -8.71 -51.71
CA GLN A 601 -5.65 -8.93 -52.59
C GLN A 601 -4.38 -9.14 -51.76
N ARG A 602 -3.42 -9.89 -52.30
CA ARG A 602 -2.08 -10.03 -51.71
C ARG A 602 -1.06 -9.41 -52.65
N PRO A 603 -0.64 -8.16 -52.41
CA PRO A 603 0.34 -7.50 -53.25
C PRO A 603 1.65 -8.31 -53.25
N ILE A 604 2.38 -8.22 -54.36
CA ILE A 604 3.67 -8.87 -54.50
C ILE A 604 4.60 -7.96 -55.31
N GLU A 605 5.76 -7.67 -54.74
CA GLU A 605 6.82 -7.04 -55.51
C GLU A 605 7.37 -8.06 -56.49
N GLN A 606 7.06 -7.87 -57.77
CA GLN A 606 7.53 -8.75 -58.83
C GLN A 606 8.07 -7.97 -60.02
N THR A 607 9.18 -8.46 -60.58
CA THR A 607 9.75 -7.95 -61.82
C THR A 607 9.80 -9.07 -62.85
N ALA A 608 9.19 -8.85 -64.01
CA ALA A 608 9.17 -9.81 -65.11
C ALA A 608 10.24 -9.45 -66.16
N TYR A 609 11.27 -10.28 -66.27
CA TYR A 609 12.30 -10.16 -67.31
C TYR A 609 11.91 -10.95 -68.56
N ARG A 610 11.71 -10.26 -69.67
CA ARG A 610 11.53 -10.88 -70.99
C ARG A 610 12.89 -11.07 -71.67
N VAL A 611 13.54 -12.19 -71.36
CA VAL A 611 14.87 -12.52 -71.91
C VAL A 611 14.75 -12.89 -73.40
N LYS A 612 15.52 -12.21 -74.25
CA LYS A 612 15.57 -12.48 -75.70
C LYS A 612 15.90 -13.96 -75.95
N GLY A 613 15.04 -14.64 -76.70
CA GLY A 613 15.17 -16.08 -76.99
C GLY A 613 14.33 -17.01 -76.11
N ARG A 614 13.66 -16.50 -75.07
CA ARG A 614 12.65 -17.25 -74.31
C ARG A 614 11.23 -16.84 -74.72
N ARG A 615 10.34 -17.83 -74.84
CA ARG A 615 8.89 -17.63 -75.06
C ARG A 615 8.19 -17.11 -73.79
N ASN A 616 8.61 -17.58 -72.62
CA ASN A 616 8.02 -17.22 -71.33
C ASN A 616 8.95 -16.27 -70.56
N ALA A 617 8.36 -15.29 -69.86
CA ALA A 617 9.11 -14.37 -69.01
C ALA A 617 9.71 -15.10 -67.79
N VAL A 618 10.84 -14.61 -67.29
CA VAL A 618 11.37 -14.99 -65.97
C VAL A 618 10.84 -13.97 -64.98
N VAL A 619 9.99 -14.41 -64.05
CA VAL A 619 9.44 -13.56 -63.00
C VAL A 619 10.25 -13.77 -61.73
N LEU A 620 10.88 -12.71 -61.23
CA LEU A 620 11.43 -12.66 -59.89
C LEU A 620 10.39 -12.02 -58.99
N SER A 621 9.96 -12.73 -57.96
CA SER A 621 8.96 -12.25 -57.01
C SER A 621 9.45 -12.41 -55.58
N SER A 622 9.20 -11.41 -54.75
CA SER A 622 9.40 -11.47 -53.30
C SER A 622 8.28 -12.28 -52.62
N THR A 623 8.31 -12.39 -51.29
CA THR A 623 7.17 -12.89 -50.51
C THR A 623 5.96 -11.99 -50.73
N ARG A 624 4.75 -12.57 -50.78
CA ARG A 624 3.51 -11.79 -50.84
C ARG A 624 3.35 -10.97 -49.56
N GLY A 625 2.86 -9.73 -49.70
CA GLY A 625 2.50 -8.88 -48.56
C GLY A 625 1.21 -9.33 -47.86
N GLY A 626 0.82 -8.59 -46.82
CA GLY A 626 -0.45 -8.74 -46.11
C GLY A 626 -1.66 -8.51 -47.01
N LEU A 627 -2.86 -8.79 -46.51
CA LEU A 627 -4.10 -8.57 -47.25
C LEU A 627 -4.38 -7.06 -47.44
N GLU A 628 -4.69 -6.64 -48.65
CA GLU A 628 -5.12 -5.28 -48.99
C GLU A 628 -6.51 -5.33 -49.65
N GLY A 629 -7.43 -4.45 -49.26
CA GLY A 629 -8.80 -4.44 -49.78
C GLY A 629 -9.62 -3.24 -49.31
N GLU A 630 -10.84 -3.09 -49.81
CA GLU A 630 -11.74 -1.98 -49.44
C GLU A 630 -12.94 -2.49 -48.64
N LEU A 631 -13.03 -2.13 -47.37
CA LEU A 631 -14.22 -2.35 -46.55
C LEU A 631 -15.23 -1.23 -46.82
N THR A 632 -16.47 -1.58 -47.15
CA THR A 632 -17.56 -0.60 -47.27
C THR A 632 -18.53 -0.73 -46.11
N VAL A 633 -18.75 0.36 -45.36
CA VAL A 633 -19.65 0.40 -44.20
C VAL A 633 -20.68 1.52 -44.29
N TRP A 634 -21.75 1.38 -43.52
CA TRP A 634 -22.78 2.39 -43.34
C TRP A 634 -22.77 2.97 -41.92
N THR A 635 -22.93 4.29 -41.83
CA THR A 635 -23.35 4.98 -40.61
C THR A 635 -24.76 5.52 -40.83
N ARG A 636 -25.68 5.26 -39.91
CA ARG A 636 -27.13 5.53 -39.98
C ARG A 636 -27.51 6.87 -39.36
N THR A 637 -26.72 7.35 -38.39
CA THR A 637 -26.96 8.58 -37.64
C THR A 637 -25.75 9.51 -37.70
N ASP A 638 -25.95 10.79 -37.36
CA ASP A 638 -24.85 11.76 -37.25
C ASP A 638 -23.88 11.40 -36.10
N ASP A 639 -24.36 10.73 -35.05
CA ASP A 639 -23.52 10.26 -33.94
C ASP A 639 -22.61 9.09 -34.37
N GLU A 640 -23.15 8.10 -35.11
CA GLU A 640 -22.35 7.01 -35.69
C GLU A 640 -21.31 7.56 -36.67
N ARG A 641 -21.68 8.59 -37.44
CA ARG A 641 -20.78 9.29 -38.37
C ARG A 641 -19.64 10.00 -37.62
N ALA A 642 -19.95 10.72 -36.54
CA ALA A 642 -18.96 11.39 -35.71
C ALA A 642 -18.03 10.39 -35.00
N ALA A 643 -18.58 9.27 -34.50
CA ALA A 643 -17.81 8.18 -33.90
C ALA A 643 -16.84 7.53 -34.90
N LEU A 644 -17.26 7.33 -36.16
CA LEU A 644 -16.38 6.79 -37.20
C LEU A 644 -15.24 7.77 -37.55
N HIS A 645 -15.52 9.08 -37.64
CA HIS A 645 -14.44 10.07 -37.76
C HIS A 645 -13.47 9.98 -36.56
N TRP A 646 -14.01 9.90 -35.35
CA TRP A 646 -13.22 9.89 -34.12
C TRP A 646 -12.27 8.69 -34.00
N ILE A 647 -12.70 7.48 -34.40
CA ILE A 647 -11.81 6.31 -34.41
C ILE A 647 -10.76 6.42 -35.53
N LEU A 648 -11.11 6.96 -36.71
CA LEU A 648 -10.20 7.09 -37.85
C LEU A 648 -9.15 8.19 -37.65
N ASP A 649 -9.47 9.26 -36.93
CA ASP A 649 -8.56 10.37 -36.64
C ASP A 649 -7.34 9.97 -35.80
N SER A 650 -7.35 8.80 -35.15
CA SER A 650 -6.19 8.31 -34.40
C SER A 650 -5.02 7.93 -35.31
N GLY A 651 -5.30 7.50 -36.55
CA GLY A 651 -4.32 6.89 -37.44
C GLY A 651 -3.69 5.60 -36.89
N ALA A 652 -4.22 5.04 -35.81
CA ALA A 652 -3.70 3.85 -35.16
C ALA A 652 -4.02 2.58 -35.95
N THR A 653 -3.31 1.50 -35.64
CA THR A 653 -3.70 0.16 -36.09
C THR A 653 -4.99 -0.24 -35.40
N LEU A 654 -6.03 -0.53 -36.17
CA LEU A 654 -7.33 -0.96 -35.67
C LEU A 654 -7.46 -2.47 -35.75
N LEU A 655 -8.24 -3.08 -34.85
CA LEU A 655 -8.72 -4.45 -34.98
C LEU A 655 -10.05 -4.42 -35.72
N TRP A 656 -10.09 -5.01 -36.93
CA TRP A 656 -11.34 -5.35 -37.58
C TRP A 656 -11.77 -6.72 -37.12
N GLN A 657 -12.84 -6.74 -36.35
CA GLN A 657 -13.39 -7.95 -35.76
C GLN A 657 -14.71 -8.29 -36.43
N ALA A 658 -14.70 -9.39 -37.19
CA ALA A 658 -15.80 -9.78 -38.05
C ALA A 658 -16.69 -10.79 -37.33
N VAL A 659 -18.01 -10.64 -37.48
CA VAL A 659 -18.95 -11.63 -36.95
C VAL A 659 -18.78 -12.95 -37.70
N PRO A 660 -18.81 -14.11 -37.00
CA PRO A 660 -18.70 -15.41 -37.64
C PRO A 660 -19.68 -15.59 -38.81
N GLY A 661 -19.16 -16.05 -39.95
CA GLY A 661 -19.94 -16.26 -41.18
C GLY A 661 -19.69 -15.23 -42.29
N MET A 662 -18.99 -14.11 -42.03
CA MET A 662 -18.55 -13.18 -43.07
C MET A 662 -17.43 -13.72 -43.98
N GLY A 663 -16.86 -14.88 -43.66
CA GLY A 663 -15.79 -15.51 -44.44
C GLY A 663 -14.41 -14.88 -44.26
N VAL A 664 -14.25 -14.03 -43.24
CA VAL A 664 -12.99 -13.39 -42.88
C VAL A 664 -12.75 -13.53 -41.38
N ALA A 665 -11.49 -13.75 -40.99
CA ALA A 665 -11.07 -13.81 -39.59
C ALA A 665 -10.75 -12.40 -39.05
N ASP A 666 -10.79 -12.27 -37.73
CA ASP A 666 -10.34 -11.05 -37.04
C ASP A 666 -8.90 -10.71 -37.44
N MET A 667 -8.63 -9.45 -37.77
CA MET A 667 -7.31 -9.00 -38.21
C MET A 667 -7.03 -7.55 -37.82
N TYR A 668 -5.74 -7.26 -37.61
CA TYR A 668 -5.29 -5.89 -37.41
C TYR A 668 -5.09 -5.22 -38.76
N VAL A 669 -5.58 -4.00 -38.88
CA VAL A 669 -5.59 -3.23 -40.13
C VAL A 669 -5.15 -1.79 -39.90
N SER A 670 -4.40 -1.26 -40.86
CA SER A 670 -4.23 0.18 -41.05
C SER A 670 -5.27 0.67 -42.05
N VAL A 671 -5.97 1.75 -41.71
CA VAL A 671 -6.96 2.38 -42.59
C VAL A 671 -6.30 3.51 -43.39
N GLY A 672 -6.38 3.42 -44.71
CA GLY A 672 -5.92 4.47 -45.63
C GLY A 672 -6.89 5.65 -45.71
N GLN A 673 -6.86 6.38 -46.84
CA GLN A 673 -7.75 7.52 -47.04
C GLN A 673 -9.21 7.08 -47.16
N ALA A 674 -10.00 7.31 -46.10
CA ALA A 674 -11.42 7.02 -46.07
C ALA A 674 -12.22 7.97 -46.97
N ALA A 675 -13.18 7.43 -47.72
CA ALA A 675 -14.11 8.21 -48.54
C ALA A 675 -15.52 8.18 -47.93
N GLU A 676 -16.08 9.36 -47.63
CA GLU A 676 -17.46 9.54 -47.13
C GLU A 676 -18.39 9.95 -48.29
N ALA A 677 -19.48 9.22 -48.51
CA ALA A 677 -20.50 9.53 -49.51
C ALA A 677 -21.91 9.45 -48.91
N ARG A 678 -22.86 10.24 -49.44
CA ARG A 678 -24.28 10.09 -49.10
C ARG A 678 -24.87 8.90 -49.85
N THR A 679 -25.76 8.15 -49.19
CA THR A 679 -26.50 7.05 -49.83
C THR A 679 -27.64 7.54 -50.72
N GLY A 680 -28.26 8.68 -50.37
CA GLY A 680 -29.29 9.35 -51.15
C GLY A 680 -28.88 10.72 -51.73
N GLY A 681 -29.76 11.30 -52.55
CA GLY A 681 -29.54 12.60 -53.20
C GLY A 681 -29.92 13.83 -52.37
N THR A 682 -30.58 13.66 -51.22
CA THR A 682 -31.02 14.79 -50.36
C THR A 682 -29.94 15.14 -49.34
N ALA A 683 -29.77 16.44 -49.07
CA ALA A 683 -28.78 16.91 -48.08
C ALA A 683 -29.12 16.52 -46.63
N MET A 684 -30.39 16.19 -46.36
CA MET A 684 -30.91 15.82 -45.05
C MET A 684 -30.81 14.31 -44.76
N ASP A 685 -30.39 13.50 -45.73
CA ASP A 685 -30.15 12.08 -45.49
C ASP A 685 -29.05 11.96 -44.40
N GLN A 686 -29.29 11.17 -43.37
CA GLN A 686 -28.33 10.91 -42.29
C GLN A 686 -27.40 9.74 -42.63
N TRP A 687 -27.81 8.88 -43.55
CA TRP A 687 -27.03 7.70 -43.90
C TRP A 687 -25.81 8.09 -44.73
N ARG A 688 -24.64 7.53 -44.38
CA ARG A 688 -23.39 7.68 -45.12
C ARG A 688 -22.84 6.32 -45.47
N ALA A 689 -22.37 6.18 -46.70
CA ALA A 689 -21.56 5.07 -47.15
C ALA A 689 -20.09 5.48 -47.07
N TRP A 690 -19.30 4.62 -46.46
CA TRP A 690 -17.88 4.83 -46.23
C TRP A 690 -17.08 3.76 -46.94
N THR A 691 -16.06 4.16 -47.68
CA THR A 691 -15.07 3.22 -48.24
C THR A 691 -13.77 3.37 -47.46
N LEU A 692 -13.36 2.30 -46.78
CA LEU A 692 -12.19 2.22 -45.93
C LEU A 692 -11.16 1.30 -46.60
N PRO A 693 -10.09 1.84 -47.21
CA PRO A 693 -8.98 1.04 -47.69
C PRO A 693 -8.25 0.43 -46.51
N LEU A 694 -8.24 -0.90 -46.39
CA LEU A 694 -7.61 -1.65 -45.32
C LEU A 694 -6.33 -2.32 -45.81
N THR A 695 -5.27 -2.20 -45.02
CA THR A 695 -4.04 -2.97 -45.17
C THR A 695 -3.83 -3.78 -43.90
N GLU A 696 -3.76 -5.10 -44.01
CA GLU A 696 -3.45 -5.99 -42.88
C GLU A 696 -2.07 -5.67 -42.31
N THR A 697 -1.98 -5.55 -40.99
CA THR A 697 -0.76 -5.28 -40.24
C THR A 697 -0.59 -6.30 -39.11
N ASP A 698 0.62 -6.40 -38.58
CA ASP A 698 0.83 -7.20 -37.37
C ASP A 698 0.14 -6.57 -36.15
N MET A 699 -0.12 -7.39 -35.13
CA MET A 699 -0.62 -6.92 -33.85
C MET A 699 0.38 -5.91 -33.24
N PRO A 700 -0.08 -4.74 -32.78
CA PRO A 700 0.81 -3.77 -32.14
C PRO A 700 1.18 -4.24 -30.73
N VAL A 701 2.37 -4.85 -30.55
CA VAL A 701 2.73 -5.53 -29.28
C VAL A 701 3.11 -4.59 -28.13
N THR A 702 3.60 -3.38 -28.42
CA THR A 702 4.03 -2.38 -27.42
C THR A 702 2.95 -1.38 -27.04
N THR A 703 1.78 -1.45 -27.68
CA THR A 703 0.67 -0.55 -27.39
C THR A 703 -0.07 -1.06 -26.17
N GLY A 704 0.00 -0.34 -25.05
CA GLY A 704 -0.86 -0.62 -23.90
C GLY A 704 -2.30 -0.18 -24.12
N VAL A 705 -3.23 -0.73 -23.34
CA VAL A 705 -4.58 -0.20 -23.27
C VAL A 705 -4.53 1.18 -22.61
N GLY A 706 -4.75 2.23 -23.39
CA GLY A 706 -4.94 3.59 -22.92
C GLY A 706 -6.13 3.62 -21.98
N ALA A 707 -5.88 3.96 -20.72
CA ALA A 707 -6.88 3.89 -19.67
C ALA A 707 -8.08 4.80 -19.98
N SER A 708 -9.26 4.21 -20.18
CA SER A 708 -10.53 4.68 -19.60
C SER A 708 -11.65 3.66 -19.87
N ALA A 709 -11.73 2.65 -19.02
CA ALA A 709 -12.98 1.97 -18.68
C ALA A 709 -12.99 1.53 -17.21
N GLY A 710 -11.82 1.27 -16.62
CA GLY A 710 -11.67 0.96 -15.19
C GLY A 710 -11.36 2.12 -14.23
N ARG A 711 -10.86 3.30 -14.67
CA ARG A 711 -10.54 4.41 -13.75
C ARG A 711 -11.83 5.10 -13.32
N THR A 712 -12.20 4.87 -12.07
CA THR A 712 -13.35 5.49 -11.43
C THR A 712 -12.94 6.75 -10.69
N TRP A 713 -13.92 7.59 -10.34
CA TRP A 713 -13.69 8.69 -9.40
C TRP A 713 -13.23 8.19 -8.02
N GLN A 714 -13.53 6.95 -7.66
CA GLN A 714 -13.01 6.34 -6.45
C GLN A 714 -11.50 6.13 -6.52
N ASP A 715 -10.94 5.79 -7.68
CA ASP A 715 -9.49 5.66 -7.86
C ASP A 715 -8.79 7.02 -7.74
N ILE A 716 -9.40 8.10 -8.25
CA ILE A 716 -8.91 9.47 -8.05
C ILE A 716 -8.92 9.85 -6.56
N LEU A 717 -9.99 9.49 -5.84
CA LEU A 717 -10.09 9.75 -4.40
C LEU A 717 -9.13 8.89 -3.56
N SER A 718 -8.80 7.68 -4.03
CA SER A 718 -7.84 6.79 -3.38
C SER A 718 -6.40 7.17 -3.66
N GLU A 719 -6.12 7.73 -4.85
CA GLU A 719 -4.77 8.11 -5.29
C GLU A 719 -4.38 9.53 -4.85
N PHE A 720 -5.36 10.43 -4.75
CA PHE A 720 -5.13 11.83 -4.41
C PHE A 720 -5.90 12.21 -3.14
N ASP A 721 -5.16 12.45 -2.06
CA ASP A 721 -5.71 12.90 -0.77
C ASP A 721 -6.50 14.21 -0.87
N THR A 722 -6.24 15.02 -1.91
CA THR A 722 -6.93 16.30 -2.15
C THR A 722 -7.12 16.56 -3.64
N TRP A 723 -8.19 17.30 -3.97
CA TRP A 723 -8.42 17.80 -5.33
C TRP A 723 -7.31 18.73 -5.85
N GLN A 724 -6.58 19.38 -4.95
CA GLN A 724 -5.43 20.19 -5.34
C GLN A 724 -4.30 19.32 -5.90
N ALA A 725 -4.05 18.15 -5.31
CA ALA A 725 -3.05 17.21 -5.83
C ALA A 725 -3.42 16.67 -7.21
N VAL A 726 -4.72 16.51 -7.49
CA VAL A 726 -5.22 16.17 -8.84
C VAL A 726 -4.91 17.31 -9.83
N LEU A 727 -5.21 18.56 -9.47
CA LEU A 727 -4.96 19.71 -10.34
C LEU A 727 -3.47 19.99 -10.56
N ASP A 728 -2.63 19.71 -9.56
CA ASP A 728 -1.18 19.86 -9.68
C ASP A 728 -0.59 18.76 -10.57
N THR A 729 -1.24 17.59 -10.62
CA THR A 729 -0.80 16.40 -11.38
C THR A 729 -1.38 16.34 -12.78
N TYR A 730 -2.54 16.94 -13.07
CA TYR A 730 -3.17 16.88 -14.40
C TYR A 730 -3.60 18.26 -14.89
N ALA A 731 -3.27 18.59 -16.15
CA ALA A 731 -3.55 19.89 -16.74
C ALA A 731 -5.04 20.06 -17.12
N THR A 732 -5.71 18.97 -17.49
CA THR A 732 -7.12 18.98 -17.90
C THR A 732 -7.89 17.80 -17.31
N TRP A 733 -9.22 17.89 -17.29
CA TRP A 733 -10.06 16.75 -16.85
C TRP A 733 -10.02 15.57 -17.82
N GLU A 734 -9.72 15.81 -19.09
CA GLU A 734 -9.41 14.76 -20.04
C GLU A 734 -8.09 14.07 -19.65
N ASP A 735 -7.09 14.82 -19.18
CA ASP A 735 -5.85 14.25 -18.68
C ASP A 735 -6.05 13.45 -17.38
N VAL A 736 -6.96 13.88 -16.50
CA VAL A 736 -7.38 13.07 -15.33
C VAL A 736 -8.01 11.75 -15.79
N LEU A 737 -8.91 11.82 -16.78
CA LEU A 737 -9.58 10.65 -17.34
C LEU A 737 -8.59 9.68 -18.02
N LEU A 738 -7.55 10.21 -18.67
CA LEU A 738 -6.57 9.46 -19.45
C LEU A 738 -5.23 9.21 -18.71
N ASP A 739 -5.15 9.57 -17.43
CA ASP A 739 -3.95 9.53 -16.59
C ASP A 739 -2.70 10.26 -17.14
N ARG A 740 -2.91 11.37 -17.84
CA ARG A 740 -1.83 12.14 -18.48
C ARG A 740 -1.27 13.20 -17.54
N ARG A 741 -0.30 12.80 -16.72
CA ARG A 741 0.31 13.69 -15.74
C ARG A 741 1.04 14.87 -16.41
N THR A 742 0.96 16.05 -15.80
CA THR A 742 1.82 17.18 -16.11
C THR A 742 3.28 16.78 -15.84
N GLY A 743 4.07 16.71 -16.91
CA GLY A 743 5.52 16.45 -16.83
C GLY A 743 6.29 17.63 -16.26
#